data_AF-A0A9P3H7N8-F1
#
_entry.id   AF-A0A9P3H7N8-F1
#
_cell.length_a   1.000
_cell.length_b   1.000
_cell.length_c   1.000
_cell.angle_alpha   90.00
_cell.angle_beta   90.00
_cell.angle_gamma   90.00
#
_symmetry.space_group_name_H-M   'P 1'
#
loop_
_entity.id
_entity.type
_entity.pdbx_description
1 polymer ?
#
loop_
_entity_poly.entity_id
_entity_poly.type
_entity_poly.pdbx_seq_one_letter_code
_entity_poly.pdbx_strand_id
1 'polypeptide(L)'
;MSKRLSTFFGIIPSEEKNKINLEKSTQLMEQHWGPPGSPRYDMVMRYWASTRMQEYWERLRQSHPNEFRRRLKKGYMEPIPILWISDRRLAAPYSEGSYWENAAEKRLYFVLNNGKSPDGKKHPTLRPLNIRRDLSTIMMQANMRMSLQVPIDPGRLAMYQSPGDIFQYDPRTKSHEYSSQVTNVVYEARREALHQLAEGLHNGTDHLETMLLIDVSGSMGWDPRNGVWGPDGRIRYHDQPSNIALVEHLVHRVLHHMVPRAQKEHPTQHGIDTVTFSSSGKYVGQISAHNFPRDWRNGVRVGGGTQVMRGWQVVKNTYFEHQNRNYGHGRWDPVYGWQPTPGMPKLSLLIFLDGEALDMDEFELELLGETWAYVTIALVGMENCPHHHSHAIELERVARFNPHVGFFDVHGRVCERMVVEDLLSSVYPVDPPMYAEILKPEFDLPPGAPPMYSAWPGKNRWFFMGMLAPITTPPQSKKARAAAIRAAAQQCFENTRHVDATVFAKALQDRRIDTARQLKYIIESSGYMELNAHTVTLTRPTFTPKPVIKAPPLPPPPAAAAASGVNATSETVVKTAQLEPSEASAPLHPSAFPPPPPPPAAISNHVANHSTSNGTHVPYKTRTVIPDEGSVTPPAKQAEGPSFSTGVTNVIPKPTLTKESIEPLSFQCDTEALRYVLGDLDIEDLDLDDLDLTDIFIDVGFNLSAKIKGRTVQLSQAIEYLDLDSIVDRLPGLVPTKQNRVIFGKTLHRAAAVLYNGEVTGITIRVGRKVSGLLQAFSGLVKPGQSILLCGAPNVGKTTTLRDLSLYLSQQNCLCLIDTSGEVCGDAETRKEYTGTSRVFRPEDPDQQYTTLVDCIRSHSPDIIAIDELNTKQEVEVCQTVAMRSIQTIACVHGDIEDVLYNPVLNKVLGGSTKALVSDTNAVDGRKVVHPRTTRPIFDIVVNIKRTPEGPEYMFIDDISNNIRDMLEGKPVQTIIRTIAGNELWETRKDVFYRCDAMKNEQ
;
A
#
# COMPACT_ATOMS: atom_id res chain seq x y z
N MET A 1 -51.24 -8.45 -7.48
CA MET A 1 -51.05 -7.67 -6.23
C MET A 1 -49.73 -6.92 -6.20
N SER A 2 -48.57 -7.55 -6.44
CA SER A 2 -47.24 -6.89 -6.51
C SER A 2 -47.18 -5.65 -7.44
N LYS A 3 -47.74 -5.72 -8.66
CA LYS A 3 -47.81 -4.57 -9.59
C LYS A 3 -48.67 -3.38 -9.15
N ARG A 4 -49.62 -3.56 -8.21
CA ARG A 4 -50.48 -2.48 -7.68
C ARG A 4 -49.88 -1.79 -6.46
N LEU A 5 -49.00 -2.48 -5.73
CA LEU A 5 -48.28 -1.93 -4.57
C LEU A 5 -47.10 -1.04 -5.01
N SER A 6 -46.40 -1.39 -6.09
CA SER A 6 -45.30 -0.58 -6.63
C SER A 6 -45.75 0.81 -7.11
N THR A 7 -46.95 0.92 -7.68
CA THR A 7 -47.53 2.19 -8.15
C THR A 7 -48.03 3.07 -6.99
N PHE A 8 -48.39 2.48 -5.85
CA PHE A 8 -48.91 3.19 -4.68
C PHE A 8 -47.80 3.74 -3.77
N PHE A 9 -46.61 3.11 -3.78
CA PHE A 9 -45.43 3.53 -3.01
C PHE A 9 -44.33 4.23 -3.85
N GLY A 10 -44.56 4.43 -5.16
CA GLY A 10 -43.55 5.05 -6.05
C GLY A 10 -42.31 4.17 -6.29
N ILE A 11 -42.40 2.86 -6.06
CA ILE A 11 -41.27 1.93 -6.19
C ILE A 11 -41.14 1.51 -7.65
N ILE A 12 -40.13 2.06 -8.33
CA ILE A 12 -39.76 1.70 -9.70
C ILE A 12 -39.34 0.21 -9.75
N PRO A 13 -39.89 -0.62 -10.63
CA PRO A 13 -39.45 -2.01 -10.84
C PRO A 13 -37.93 -2.10 -11.10
N SER A 14 -37.28 -3.17 -10.62
CA SER A 14 -35.82 -3.34 -10.73
C SER A 14 -35.29 -3.25 -12.17
N GLU A 15 -35.99 -3.82 -13.15
CA GLU A 15 -35.63 -3.72 -14.58
C GLU A 15 -35.71 -2.28 -15.11
N GLU A 16 -36.75 -1.53 -14.70
CA GLU A 16 -36.94 -0.14 -15.12
C GLU A 16 -35.92 0.79 -14.42
N LYS A 17 -35.59 0.53 -13.15
CA LYS A 17 -34.50 1.19 -12.42
C LYS A 17 -33.14 0.92 -13.08
N ASN A 18 -32.89 -0.32 -13.52
CA ASN A 18 -31.67 -0.69 -14.24
C ASN A 18 -31.57 0.03 -15.59
N LYS A 19 -32.67 0.10 -16.35
CA LYS A 19 -32.73 0.83 -17.62
C LYS A 19 -32.42 2.33 -17.42
N ILE A 20 -33.06 2.97 -16.44
CA ILE A 20 -32.81 4.37 -16.09
C ILE A 20 -31.35 4.59 -15.68
N ASN A 21 -30.76 3.69 -14.89
CA ASN A 21 -29.36 3.80 -14.48
C ASN A 21 -28.38 3.63 -15.64
N LEU A 22 -28.70 2.75 -16.60
CA LEU A 22 -27.93 2.56 -17.81
C LEU A 22 -27.98 3.81 -18.70
N GLU A 23 -29.17 4.38 -18.90
CA GLU A 23 -29.38 5.64 -19.63
C GLU A 23 -28.63 6.79 -18.99
N LYS A 24 -28.66 6.93 -17.65
CA LYS A 24 -27.87 7.94 -16.92
C LYS A 24 -26.37 7.75 -17.10
N SER A 25 -25.91 6.50 -17.18
CA SER A 25 -24.49 6.20 -17.42
C SER A 25 -24.08 6.59 -18.84
N THR A 26 -24.92 6.27 -19.83
CA THR A 26 -24.72 6.69 -21.23
C THR A 26 -24.71 8.21 -21.35
N GLN A 27 -25.69 8.92 -20.77
CA GLN A 27 -25.73 10.39 -20.76
C GLN A 27 -24.49 10.99 -20.12
N LEU A 28 -23.99 10.42 -19.02
CA LEU A 28 -22.78 10.92 -18.38
C LEU A 28 -21.53 10.69 -19.25
N MET A 29 -21.43 9.54 -19.93
CA MET A 29 -20.36 9.30 -20.90
C MET A 29 -20.41 10.33 -22.04
N GLU A 30 -21.60 10.59 -22.59
CA GLU A 30 -21.80 11.58 -23.65
C GLU A 30 -21.47 13.01 -23.20
N GLN A 31 -21.82 13.36 -21.96
CA GLN A 31 -21.45 14.64 -21.36
C GLN A 31 -19.93 14.78 -21.15
N HIS A 32 -19.26 13.70 -20.77
CA HIS A 32 -17.83 13.73 -20.45
C HIS A 32 -16.95 13.65 -21.70
N TRP A 33 -17.30 12.79 -22.64
CA TRP A 33 -16.47 12.46 -23.80
C TRP A 33 -17.05 12.94 -25.14
N GLY A 34 -18.30 13.43 -25.16
CA GLY A 34 -19.04 13.68 -26.39
C GLY A 34 -19.83 12.45 -26.85
N PRO A 35 -20.69 12.60 -27.88
CA PRO A 35 -21.50 11.51 -28.40
C PRO A 35 -20.63 10.36 -28.96
N PRO A 36 -21.16 9.12 -29.06
CA PRO A 36 -20.47 8.03 -29.74
C PRO A 36 -20.04 8.41 -31.16
N GLY A 37 -18.84 8.01 -31.58
CA GLY A 37 -18.23 8.44 -32.84
C GLY A 37 -17.63 9.85 -32.79
N SER A 38 -17.74 10.55 -31.65
CA SER A 38 -16.94 11.75 -31.45
C SER A 38 -15.48 11.36 -31.19
N PRO A 39 -14.53 12.22 -31.56
CA PRO A 39 -13.11 11.89 -31.53
C PRO A 39 -12.56 11.57 -30.14
N ARG A 40 -13.09 12.23 -29.10
CA ARG A 40 -12.71 11.94 -27.71
C ARG A 40 -13.36 10.65 -27.20
N TYR A 41 -14.60 10.37 -27.59
CA TYR A 41 -15.23 9.09 -27.28
C TYR A 41 -14.44 7.93 -27.90
N ASP A 42 -14.06 8.03 -29.17
CA ASP A 42 -13.29 6.98 -29.86
C ASP A 42 -11.89 6.80 -29.28
N MET A 43 -11.25 7.89 -28.83
CA MET A 43 -10.00 7.82 -28.08
C MET A 43 -10.16 6.99 -26.81
N VAL A 44 -11.21 7.23 -26.02
CA VAL A 44 -11.47 6.49 -24.78
C VAL A 44 -11.80 5.02 -25.06
N MET A 45 -12.57 4.72 -26.10
CA MET A 45 -12.86 3.33 -26.48
C MET A 45 -11.58 2.59 -26.89
N ARG A 46 -10.64 3.26 -27.59
CA ARG A 46 -9.31 2.69 -27.87
C ARG A 46 -8.51 2.43 -26.60
N TYR A 47 -8.55 3.36 -25.63
CA TYR A 47 -7.93 3.15 -24.32
C TYR A 47 -8.54 1.95 -23.57
N TRP A 48 -9.85 1.76 -23.63
CA TRP A 48 -10.51 0.58 -23.04
C TRP A 48 -10.08 -0.73 -23.69
N ALA A 49 -9.93 -0.72 -25.02
CA ALA A 49 -9.46 -1.87 -25.77
C ALA A 49 -7.99 -2.19 -25.47
N SER A 50 -7.11 -1.18 -25.49
CA SER A 50 -5.66 -1.36 -25.24
C SER A 50 -5.38 -1.82 -23.81
N THR A 51 -6.12 -1.29 -22.83
CA THR A 51 -6.06 -1.74 -21.44
C THR A 51 -6.85 -3.02 -21.16
N ARG A 52 -7.56 -3.57 -22.14
CA ARG A 52 -8.42 -4.77 -22.00
C ARG A 52 -9.43 -4.65 -20.86
N MET A 53 -9.91 -3.44 -20.62
CA MET A 53 -10.85 -3.10 -19.56
C MET A 53 -12.30 -3.01 -20.05
N GLN A 54 -12.55 -3.09 -21.36
CA GLN A 54 -13.89 -2.91 -21.94
C GLN A 54 -14.97 -3.79 -21.28
N GLU A 55 -14.75 -5.11 -21.22
CA GLU A 55 -15.70 -6.03 -20.58
C GLU A 55 -15.90 -5.71 -19.09
N TYR A 56 -14.84 -5.30 -18.39
CA TYR A 56 -14.92 -4.94 -16.98
C TYR A 56 -15.79 -3.71 -16.79
N TRP A 57 -15.58 -2.67 -17.60
CA TRP A 57 -16.35 -1.44 -17.55
C TRP A 57 -17.81 -1.66 -17.94
N GLU A 58 -18.08 -2.45 -18.97
CA GLU A 58 -19.45 -2.80 -19.37
C GLU A 58 -20.18 -3.57 -18.27
N ARG A 59 -19.51 -4.57 -17.67
CA ARG A 59 -20.05 -5.32 -16.53
C ARG A 59 -20.30 -4.42 -15.33
N LEU A 60 -19.36 -3.54 -15.00
CA LEU A 60 -19.50 -2.58 -13.91
C LEU A 60 -20.67 -1.63 -14.18
N ARG A 61 -20.84 -1.17 -15.43
CA ARG A 61 -21.97 -0.34 -15.85
C ARG A 61 -23.32 -1.04 -15.68
N GLN A 62 -23.38 -2.35 -15.94
CA GLN A 62 -24.61 -3.14 -15.83
C GLN A 62 -24.93 -3.54 -14.38
N SER A 63 -23.91 -3.99 -13.64
CA SER A 63 -24.07 -4.57 -12.29
C SER A 63 -23.98 -3.53 -11.17
N HIS A 64 -23.16 -2.49 -11.36
CA HIS A 64 -22.87 -1.46 -10.35
C HIS A 64 -22.82 -0.05 -11.00
N PRO A 65 -23.92 0.46 -11.57
CA PRO A 65 -23.93 1.70 -12.35
C PRO A 65 -23.54 2.96 -11.56
N ASN A 66 -23.73 2.98 -10.23
CA ASN A 66 -23.24 4.06 -9.38
C ASN A 66 -21.71 4.08 -9.35
N GLU A 67 -21.11 2.90 -9.18
CA GLU A 67 -19.66 2.73 -9.15
C GLU A 67 -19.03 3.07 -10.50
N PHE A 68 -19.65 2.62 -11.59
CA PHE A 68 -19.25 3.00 -12.95
C PHE A 68 -19.20 4.54 -13.11
N ARG A 69 -20.28 5.24 -12.76
CA ARG A 69 -20.35 6.71 -12.89
C ARG A 69 -19.34 7.42 -11.99
N ARG A 70 -19.02 6.86 -10.81
CA ARG A 70 -18.00 7.40 -9.91
C ARG A 70 -16.60 7.29 -10.52
N ARG A 71 -16.27 6.11 -11.06
CA ARG A 71 -14.97 5.85 -11.73
C ARG A 71 -14.81 6.69 -12.99
N LEU A 72 -15.90 6.88 -13.74
CA LEU A 72 -15.98 7.80 -14.88
C LEU A 72 -15.62 9.23 -14.46
N LYS A 73 -16.27 9.79 -13.42
CA LYS A 73 -15.98 11.15 -12.93
C LYS A 73 -14.56 11.35 -12.41
N LYS A 74 -13.92 10.28 -11.92
CA LYS A 74 -12.52 10.30 -11.43
C LYS A 74 -11.51 10.04 -12.55
N GLY A 75 -11.96 9.86 -13.79
CA GLY A 75 -11.12 9.65 -14.96
C GLY A 75 -10.39 8.31 -15.02
N TYR A 76 -10.91 7.26 -14.36
CA TYR A 76 -10.28 5.92 -14.41
C TYR A 76 -10.39 5.26 -15.80
N MET A 77 -11.29 5.77 -16.63
CA MET A 77 -11.71 5.16 -17.88
C MET A 77 -11.02 5.78 -19.09
N GLU A 78 -10.10 6.73 -18.93
CA GLU A 78 -9.52 7.53 -20.02
C GLU A 78 -8.01 7.74 -19.83
N PRO A 79 -7.25 8.17 -20.84
CA PRO A 79 -5.81 8.46 -20.70
C PRO A 79 -5.50 9.54 -19.66
N ILE A 80 -4.23 9.73 -19.32
CA ILE A 80 -3.83 10.78 -18.38
C ILE A 80 -3.96 12.16 -19.04
N PRO A 81 -4.55 13.16 -18.36
CA PRO A 81 -4.61 14.53 -18.89
C PRO A 81 -3.22 15.20 -18.95
N ILE A 82 -2.96 16.00 -19.98
CA ILE A 82 -1.68 16.73 -20.14
C ILE A 82 -1.39 17.71 -19.00
N LEU A 83 -2.44 18.12 -18.27
CA LEU A 83 -2.31 18.99 -17.11
C LEU A 83 -1.55 18.33 -15.95
N TRP A 84 -1.59 17.00 -15.82
CA TRP A 84 -0.82 16.27 -14.79
C TRP A 84 0.68 16.42 -15.01
N ILE A 85 1.11 16.47 -16.27
CA ILE A 85 2.51 16.70 -16.65
C ILE A 85 2.94 18.11 -16.26
N SER A 86 2.05 19.09 -16.40
CA SER A 86 2.35 20.51 -16.17
C SER A 86 2.28 20.90 -14.69
N ASP A 87 1.29 20.39 -13.96
CA ASP A 87 1.09 20.60 -12.53
C ASP A 87 0.94 19.26 -11.81
N ARG A 88 2.04 18.78 -11.24
CA ARG A 88 2.07 17.52 -10.48
C ARG A 88 1.19 17.54 -9.23
N ARG A 89 0.70 18.71 -8.79
CA ARG A 89 -0.28 18.78 -7.70
C ARG A 89 -1.68 18.37 -8.15
N LEU A 90 -1.94 18.28 -9.45
CA LEU A 90 -3.19 17.69 -9.95
C LEU A 90 -3.14 16.16 -9.89
N ALA A 91 -1.94 15.60 -9.84
CA ALA A 91 -1.67 14.24 -9.41
C ALA A 91 -1.44 14.12 -7.88
N ALA A 92 -1.60 15.22 -7.10
CA ALA A 92 -1.16 15.36 -5.70
C ALA A 92 -1.62 14.23 -4.77
N PRO A 93 -0.81 13.97 -3.73
CA PRO A 93 -0.97 12.84 -2.83
C PRO A 93 -2.29 12.90 -2.05
N TYR A 94 -2.83 11.72 -1.78
CA TYR A 94 -3.79 11.53 -0.71
C TYR A 94 -3.19 12.03 0.62
N SER A 95 -4.04 12.36 1.61
CA SER A 95 -3.59 12.78 2.95
C SER A 95 -2.58 11.80 3.56
N GLU A 96 -1.66 12.31 4.41
CA GLU A 96 -0.75 11.49 5.22
C GLU A 96 -1.55 10.36 5.89
N GLY A 97 -1.29 9.11 5.48
CA GLY A 97 -2.04 7.92 5.94
C GLY A 97 -2.56 7.03 4.80
N SER A 98 -2.80 7.57 3.61
CA SER A 98 -3.20 6.75 2.46
C SER A 98 -2.15 5.70 2.09
N TYR A 99 -2.63 4.57 1.58
CA TYR A 99 -1.80 3.50 1.03
C TYR A 99 -1.14 3.91 -0.30
N TRP A 100 -1.80 4.78 -1.06
CA TRP A 100 -1.36 5.27 -2.36
C TRP A 100 -0.55 6.55 -2.24
N GLU A 101 0.57 6.62 -2.95
CA GLU A 101 1.47 7.78 -3.03
C GLU A 101 0.83 8.92 -3.82
N ASN A 102 0.12 8.61 -4.91
CA ASN A 102 -0.52 9.60 -5.75
C ASN A 102 -1.74 9.03 -6.51
N ALA A 103 -2.47 9.90 -7.22
CA ALA A 103 -3.65 9.49 -7.99
C ALA A 103 -3.31 8.61 -9.21
N ALA A 104 -2.09 8.73 -9.75
CA ALA A 104 -1.61 7.92 -10.88
C ALA A 104 -1.39 6.47 -10.44
N GLU A 105 -0.69 6.25 -9.32
CA GLU A 105 -0.43 4.93 -8.74
C GLU A 105 -1.74 4.18 -8.46
N LYS A 106 -2.74 4.85 -7.84
CA LYS A 106 -4.05 4.23 -7.61
C LYS A 106 -4.74 3.81 -8.90
N ARG A 107 -4.62 4.62 -9.96
CA ARG A 107 -5.18 4.30 -11.27
C ARG A 107 -4.41 3.17 -11.97
N LEU A 108 -3.07 3.21 -11.93
CA LEU A 108 -2.17 2.21 -12.49
C LEU A 108 -2.54 0.82 -11.98
N TYR A 109 -2.56 0.64 -10.66
CA TYR A 109 -2.87 -0.63 -10.04
C TYR A 109 -4.34 -1.02 -10.20
N PHE A 110 -5.25 -0.07 -10.29
CA PHE A 110 -6.64 -0.39 -10.62
C PHE A 110 -6.74 -1.03 -12.01
N VAL A 111 -6.06 -0.46 -13.01
CA VAL A 111 -6.03 -1.03 -14.36
C VAL A 111 -5.31 -2.37 -14.37
N LEU A 112 -4.15 -2.49 -13.72
CA LEU A 112 -3.40 -3.76 -13.67
C LEU A 112 -4.20 -4.90 -13.00
N ASN A 113 -4.98 -4.61 -11.96
CA ASN A 113 -5.73 -5.62 -11.20
C ASN A 113 -7.05 -6.03 -11.85
N ASN A 114 -7.66 -5.14 -12.64
CA ASN A 114 -8.96 -5.38 -13.25
C ASN A 114 -8.87 -5.70 -14.74
N GLY A 115 -7.78 -5.28 -15.38
CA GLY A 115 -7.45 -5.61 -16.76
C GLY A 115 -7.04 -7.08 -16.90
N LYS A 116 -7.04 -7.54 -18.14
CA LYS A 116 -6.56 -8.88 -18.49
C LYS A 116 -5.14 -8.79 -19.07
N SER A 117 -4.34 -9.83 -18.84
CA SER A 117 -3.10 -10.03 -19.59
C SER A 117 -3.39 -10.28 -21.08
N PRO A 118 -2.37 -10.16 -21.96
CA PRO A 118 -2.50 -10.53 -23.36
C PRO A 118 -3.04 -11.95 -23.61
N ASP A 119 -2.73 -12.92 -22.73
CA ASP A 119 -3.25 -14.30 -22.80
C ASP A 119 -4.68 -14.45 -22.22
N GLY A 120 -5.35 -13.34 -21.88
CA GLY A 120 -6.73 -13.30 -21.39
C GLY A 120 -6.92 -13.68 -19.93
N LYS A 121 -5.85 -14.02 -19.20
CA LYS A 121 -5.92 -14.36 -17.78
C LYS A 121 -6.00 -13.11 -16.90
N LYS A 122 -6.47 -13.31 -15.66
CA LYS A 122 -6.32 -12.30 -14.61
C LYS A 122 -4.97 -12.50 -13.92
N HIS A 123 -4.28 -11.40 -13.64
CA HIS A 123 -3.12 -11.44 -12.77
C HIS A 123 -3.55 -11.60 -11.31
N PRO A 124 -2.68 -12.18 -10.45
CA PRO A 124 -2.84 -12.06 -9.00
C PRO A 124 -2.97 -10.59 -8.60
N THR A 125 -3.82 -10.28 -7.62
CA THR A 125 -4.02 -8.91 -7.16
C THR A 125 -2.68 -8.29 -6.73
N LEU A 126 -2.32 -7.20 -7.38
CA LEU A 126 -1.12 -6.43 -7.15
C LEU A 126 -1.43 -5.25 -6.21
N ARG A 127 -0.42 -4.84 -5.45
CA ARG A 127 -0.47 -3.63 -4.61
C ARG A 127 0.84 -2.86 -4.79
N PRO A 128 0.83 -1.52 -4.78
CA PRO A 128 2.05 -0.73 -4.75
C PRO A 128 2.89 -1.06 -3.53
N LEU A 129 4.21 -0.98 -3.67
CA LEU A 129 5.14 -1.21 -2.58
C LEU A 129 5.70 0.14 -2.15
N ASN A 130 5.30 0.61 -0.97
CA ASN A 130 5.83 1.87 -0.47
C ASN A 130 7.21 1.63 0.16
N ILE A 131 8.24 2.35 -0.29
CA ILE A 131 9.61 2.05 0.13
C ILE A 131 9.87 2.19 1.63
N ARG A 132 9.11 3.04 2.33
CA ARG A 132 9.27 3.24 3.78
C ARG A 132 8.57 2.15 4.59
N ARG A 133 7.42 1.67 4.11
CA ARG A 133 6.58 0.68 4.82
C ARG A 133 6.93 -0.75 4.43
N ASP A 134 7.23 -0.98 3.15
CA ASP A 134 7.39 -2.28 2.53
C ASP A 134 8.85 -2.63 2.22
N LEU A 135 9.83 -1.96 2.86
CA LEU A 135 11.25 -2.14 2.57
C LEU A 135 11.68 -3.62 2.58
N SER A 136 11.20 -4.41 3.55
CA SER A 136 11.48 -5.85 3.64
C SER A 136 10.93 -6.64 2.44
N THR A 137 9.72 -6.29 1.99
CA THR A 137 9.08 -6.91 0.82
C THR A 137 9.80 -6.53 -0.46
N ILE A 138 10.18 -5.26 -0.62
CA ILE A 138 10.96 -4.77 -1.76
C ILE A 138 12.32 -5.45 -1.79
N MET A 139 13.02 -5.55 -0.65
CA MET A 139 14.30 -6.28 -0.57
C MET A 139 14.10 -7.76 -0.92
N MET A 140 13.06 -8.41 -0.41
CA MET A 140 12.77 -9.81 -0.70
C MET A 140 12.51 -10.05 -2.20
N GLN A 141 11.69 -9.19 -2.82
CA GLN A 141 11.38 -9.30 -4.25
C GLN A 141 12.59 -8.96 -5.12
N ALA A 142 13.37 -7.94 -4.75
CA ALA A 142 14.64 -7.61 -5.40
C ALA A 142 15.60 -8.80 -5.32
N ASN A 143 15.77 -9.40 -4.14
CA ASN A 143 16.62 -10.59 -3.96
C ASN A 143 16.12 -11.80 -4.76
N MET A 144 14.80 -12.01 -4.83
CA MET A 144 14.22 -13.07 -5.65
C MET A 144 14.42 -12.83 -7.16
N ARG A 145 14.35 -11.57 -7.62
CA ARG A 145 14.70 -11.23 -9.01
C ARG A 145 16.20 -11.44 -9.27
N MET A 146 17.05 -11.05 -8.32
CA MET A 146 18.50 -11.26 -8.40
C MET A 146 18.92 -12.73 -8.38
N SER A 147 18.18 -13.60 -7.70
CA SER A 147 18.48 -15.04 -7.72
C SER A 147 18.17 -15.70 -9.07
N LEU A 148 17.49 -15.02 -9.99
CA LEU A 148 17.25 -15.46 -11.37
C LEU A 148 18.36 -15.04 -12.34
N GLN A 149 19.40 -14.34 -11.88
CA GLN A 149 20.52 -13.96 -12.74
C GLN A 149 21.22 -15.21 -13.30
N VAL A 150 21.54 -15.15 -14.59
CA VAL A 150 22.24 -16.21 -15.30
C VAL A 150 23.65 -15.72 -15.64
N PRO A 151 24.70 -16.54 -15.43
CA PRO A 151 26.04 -16.24 -15.93
C PRO A 151 26.02 -16.03 -17.45
N ILE A 152 26.82 -15.08 -17.93
CA ILE A 152 26.95 -14.85 -19.37
C ILE A 152 27.58 -16.10 -20.02
N ASP A 153 27.01 -16.55 -21.14
CA ASP A 153 27.56 -17.67 -21.90
C ASP A 153 29.03 -17.38 -22.29
N PRO A 154 30.00 -18.22 -21.91
CA PRO A 154 31.42 -17.95 -22.16
C PRO A 154 31.78 -17.84 -23.65
N GLY A 155 31.10 -18.59 -24.51
CA GLY A 155 31.30 -18.53 -25.96
C GLY A 155 30.87 -17.18 -26.52
N ARG A 156 29.65 -16.75 -26.21
CA ARG A 156 29.15 -15.40 -26.53
C ARG A 156 30.04 -14.32 -25.91
N LEU A 157 30.48 -14.47 -24.66
CA LEU A 157 31.31 -13.46 -24.02
C LEU A 157 32.64 -13.27 -24.75
N ALA A 158 33.33 -14.36 -25.06
CA ALA A 158 34.60 -14.33 -25.78
C ALA A 158 34.50 -13.60 -27.13
N MET A 159 33.33 -13.68 -27.75
CA MET A 159 33.04 -13.09 -29.05
C MET A 159 32.64 -11.60 -28.97
N TYR A 160 31.83 -11.21 -27.99
CA TYR A 160 31.25 -9.86 -27.92
C TYR A 160 32.09 -8.88 -27.10
N GLN A 161 32.89 -9.36 -26.14
CA GLN A 161 33.73 -8.47 -25.32
C GLN A 161 34.62 -7.59 -26.20
N SER A 162 34.75 -6.32 -25.83
CA SER A 162 35.65 -5.39 -26.53
C SER A 162 36.63 -4.70 -25.60
N PRO A 163 37.89 -4.47 -26.03
CA PRO A 163 38.78 -3.53 -25.35
C PRO A 163 38.23 -2.09 -25.25
N GLY A 164 37.25 -1.73 -26.10
CA GLY A 164 36.57 -0.43 -26.06
C GLY A 164 35.39 -0.34 -25.08
N ASP A 165 35.08 -1.43 -24.37
CA ASP A 165 34.03 -1.45 -23.35
C ASP A 165 34.47 -0.64 -22.12
N ILE A 166 33.56 0.19 -21.59
CA ILE A 166 33.86 1.14 -20.51
C ILE A 166 34.39 0.43 -19.26
N PHE A 167 33.90 -0.79 -19.02
CA PHE A 167 34.32 -1.63 -17.90
C PHE A 167 35.71 -2.27 -18.10
N GLN A 168 36.17 -2.45 -19.34
CA GLN A 168 37.44 -3.12 -19.67
C GLN A 168 38.63 -2.16 -19.70
N TYR A 169 38.44 -0.90 -20.11
CA TYR A 169 39.57 0.03 -20.23
C TYR A 169 39.70 1.03 -19.07
N ASP A 170 38.67 1.29 -18.26
CA ASP A 170 38.84 2.16 -17.08
C ASP A 170 39.85 1.49 -16.13
N PRO A 171 41.03 2.08 -15.88
CA PRO A 171 42.09 1.45 -15.09
C PRO A 171 41.66 1.06 -13.67
N ARG A 172 40.56 1.65 -13.18
CA ARG A 172 39.98 1.39 -11.86
C ARG A 172 39.03 0.18 -11.84
N THR A 173 38.57 -0.30 -12.99
CA THR A 173 37.59 -1.40 -13.12
C THR A 173 38.11 -2.59 -13.92
N LYS A 174 39.20 -2.40 -14.67
CA LYS A 174 39.88 -3.37 -15.55
C LYS A 174 40.22 -4.74 -14.93
N SER A 175 40.19 -4.87 -13.60
CA SER A 175 40.51 -6.12 -12.90
C SER A 175 39.31 -7.03 -12.59
N HIS A 176 38.08 -6.67 -12.99
CA HIS A 176 36.86 -7.41 -12.63
C HIS A 176 36.11 -7.95 -13.86
N GLU A 177 35.52 -9.14 -13.71
CA GLU A 177 34.71 -9.80 -14.76
C GLU A 177 33.33 -9.15 -14.94
N TYR A 178 32.70 -9.39 -16.09
CA TYR A 178 31.33 -8.95 -16.34
C TYR A 178 30.34 -9.63 -15.38
N SER A 179 29.28 -8.91 -15.05
CA SER A 179 28.25 -9.30 -14.09
C SER A 179 27.27 -10.30 -14.69
N SER A 180 26.80 -11.25 -13.88
CA SER A 180 25.60 -12.05 -14.23
C SER A 180 24.41 -11.14 -14.47
N GLN A 181 23.59 -11.46 -15.46
CA GLN A 181 22.48 -10.62 -15.90
C GLN A 181 21.15 -11.31 -15.60
N VAL A 182 20.14 -10.52 -15.18
CA VAL A 182 18.76 -11.03 -15.19
C VAL A 182 18.35 -11.18 -16.65
N THR A 183 17.88 -12.37 -17.02
CA THR A 183 17.47 -12.61 -18.40
C THR A 183 16.33 -11.68 -18.78
N ASN A 184 16.50 -10.95 -19.88
CA ASN A 184 15.43 -10.13 -20.45
C ASN A 184 14.27 -11.04 -20.85
N VAL A 185 13.13 -10.92 -20.15
CA VAL A 185 11.95 -11.72 -20.46
C VAL A 185 11.23 -11.06 -21.63
N VAL A 186 11.58 -11.45 -22.85
CA VAL A 186 10.77 -11.10 -24.03
C VAL A 186 9.52 -11.97 -23.99
N TYR A 187 8.42 -11.40 -23.51
CA TYR A 187 7.14 -12.09 -23.41
C TYR A 187 6.66 -12.55 -24.79
N GLU A 188 6.03 -13.72 -24.85
CA GLU A 188 5.48 -14.27 -26.09
C GLU A 188 4.57 -13.27 -26.81
N ALA A 189 3.76 -12.53 -26.05
CA ALA A 189 2.88 -11.48 -26.58
C ALA A 189 3.65 -10.32 -27.26
N ARG A 190 4.78 -9.89 -26.70
CA ARG A 190 5.65 -8.88 -27.34
C ARG A 190 6.29 -9.44 -28.61
N ARG A 191 6.78 -10.68 -28.56
CA ARG A 191 7.36 -11.34 -29.73
C ARG A 191 6.34 -11.44 -30.87
N GLU A 192 5.11 -11.82 -30.55
CA GLU A 192 4.01 -11.87 -31.51
C GLU A 192 3.67 -10.48 -32.08
N ALA A 193 3.57 -9.46 -31.23
CA ALA A 193 3.33 -8.08 -31.69
C ALA A 193 4.44 -7.57 -32.63
N LEU A 194 5.71 -7.85 -32.30
CA LEU A 194 6.84 -7.51 -33.16
C LEU A 194 6.83 -8.29 -34.48
N HIS A 195 6.42 -9.57 -34.48
CA HIS A 195 6.23 -10.34 -35.71
C HIS A 195 5.12 -9.77 -36.60
N GLN A 196 3.97 -9.42 -36.02
CA GLN A 196 2.87 -8.78 -36.76
C GLN A 196 3.31 -7.44 -37.37
N LEU A 197 4.03 -6.61 -36.61
CA LEU A 197 4.62 -5.39 -37.12
C LEU A 197 5.62 -5.69 -38.26
N ALA A 198 6.45 -6.73 -38.12
CA ALA A 198 7.43 -7.09 -39.14
C ALA A 198 6.77 -7.53 -40.45
N GLU A 199 5.70 -8.33 -40.37
CA GLU A 199 4.90 -8.71 -41.54
C GLU A 199 4.25 -7.49 -42.20
N GLY A 200 3.69 -6.58 -41.40
CA GLY A 200 3.09 -5.33 -41.90
C GLY A 200 4.10 -4.44 -42.62
N LEU A 201 5.30 -4.28 -42.05
CA LEU A 201 6.40 -3.54 -42.67
C LEU A 201 6.89 -4.22 -43.97
N HIS A 202 7.03 -5.55 -43.98
CA HIS A 202 7.45 -6.30 -45.17
C HIS A 202 6.44 -6.17 -46.31
N ASN A 203 5.15 -6.19 -45.97
CA ASN A 203 4.05 -6.05 -46.93
C ASN A 203 3.77 -4.59 -47.32
N GLY A 204 4.49 -3.62 -46.72
CA GLY A 204 4.28 -2.20 -46.96
C GLY A 204 2.94 -1.65 -46.45
N THR A 205 2.27 -2.38 -45.55
CA THR A 205 1.01 -1.95 -44.93
C THR A 205 1.23 -1.13 -43.66
N ASP A 206 2.42 -1.20 -43.08
CA ASP A 206 2.85 -0.40 -41.93
C ASP A 206 4.13 0.37 -42.24
N HIS A 207 4.42 1.39 -41.42
CA HIS A 207 5.63 2.21 -41.46
C HIS A 207 6.16 2.42 -40.03
N LEU A 208 7.49 2.51 -39.86
CA LEU A 208 8.12 2.59 -38.54
C LEU A 208 9.26 3.62 -38.51
N GLU A 209 9.05 4.74 -37.82
CA GLU A 209 10.10 5.73 -37.57
C GLU A 209 10.81 5.46 -36.24
N THR A 210 12.03 5.96 -36.04
CA THR A 210 12.81 5.71 -34.82
C THR A 210 13.26 6.97 -34.11
N MET A 211 13.12 7.03 -32.78
CA MET A 211 13.61 8.14 -31.94
C MET A 211 14.34 7.63 -30.69
N LEU A 212 15.14 8.52 -30.09
CA LEU A 212 15.80 8.30 -28.79
C LEU A 212 15.21 9.22 -27.72
N LEU A 213 15.00 8.68 -26.51
CA LEU A 213 14.69 9.44 -25.30
C LEU A 213 15.71 9.13 -24.21
N ILE A 214 16.48 10.13 -23.78
CA ILE A 214 17.63 9.93 -22.89
C ILE A 214 17.46 10.74 -21.60
N ASP A 215 17.55 10.06 -20.46
CA ASP A 215 17.65 10.71 -19.16
C ASP A 215 19.01 11.42 -19.02
N VAL A 216 18.96 12.70 -18.69
CA VAL A 216 20.13 13.55 -18.43
C VAL A 216 20.03 14.25 -17.07
N SER A 217 19.26 13.67 -16.15
CA SER A 217 19.13 14.15 -14.78
C SER A 217 20.42 14.06 -13.97
N GLY A 218 20.42 14.70 -12.80
CA GLY A 218 21.58 14.68 -11.91
C GLY A 218 21.97 13.28 -11.42
N SER A 219 21.02 12.33 -11.31
CA SER A 219 21.28 10.95 -10.89
C SER A 219 22.10 10.19 -11.93
N MET A 220 21.84 10.43 -13.23
CA MET A 220 22.61 9.85 -14.33
C MET A 220 24.10 10.21 -14.30
N GLY A 221 24.43 11.40 -13.80
CA GLY A 221 25.79 11.93 -13.73
C GLY A 221 26.59 11.53 -12.50
N TRP A 222 25.96 10.89 -11.51
CA TRP A 222 26.64 10.53 -10.27
C TRP A 222 27.69 9.45 -10.54
N ASP A 223 28.89 9.65 -9.99
CA ASP A 223 29.96 8.66 -10.04
C ASP A 223 29.89 7.80 -8.77
N PRO A 224 29.42 6.54 -8.87
CA PRO A 224 29.13 5.71 -7.70
C PRO A 224 30.39 5.23 -6.96
N ARG A 225 31.58 5.45 -7.54
CA ARG A 225 32.86 5.26 -6.86
C ARG A 225 33.06 6.23 -5.70
N ASN A 226 32.33 7.34 -5.68
CA ASN A 226 32.32 8.28 -4.56
C ASN A 226 31.41 7.86 -3.40
N GLY A 227 30.75 6.70 -3.51
CA GLY A 227 29.83 6.16 -2.52
C GLY A 227 28.38 6.50 -2.82
N VAL A 228 27.50 5.54 -2.57
CA VAL A 228 26.06 5.57 -2.79
C VAL A 228 25.38 5.24 -1.47
N TRP A 229 24.43 6.06 -1.03
CA TRP A 229 23.67 5.76 0.17
C TRP A 229 22.61 4.70 -0.13
N GLY A 230 22.55 3.65 0.67
CA GLY A 230 21.42 2.75 0.63
C GLY A 230 20.28 3.15 1.57
N PRO A 231 19.10 2.53 1.38
CA PRO A 231 17.92 2.78 2.22
C PRO A 231 18.11 2.38 3.69
N ASP A 232 19.13 1.58 4.00
CA ASP A 232 19.57 1.20 5.34
C ASP A 232 20.51 2.23 6.00
N GLY A 233 20.76 3.36 5.35
CA GLY A 233 21.67 4.38 5.86
C GLY A 233 23.15 4.03 5.73
N ARG A 234 23.52 3.02 4.92
CA ARG A 234 24.92 2.63 4.69
C ARG A 234 25.41 3.11 3.34
N ILE A 235 26.64 3.63 3.30
CA ILE A 235 27.31 3.98 2.04
C ILE A 235 27.90 2.71 1.42
N ARG A 236 27.51 2.41 0.19
CA ARG A 236 28.05 1.35 -0.66
C ARG A 236 28.92 1.98 -1.73
N TYR A 237 30.04 1.35 -2.06
CA TYR A 237 30.94 1.79 -3.11
C TYR A 237 30.85 0.78 -4.25
N HIS A 238 30.66 1.28 -5.46
CA HIS A 238 30.58 0.45 -6.66
C HIS A 238 31.70 0.86 -7.60
N ASP A 239 32.38 -0.12 -8.18
CA ASP A 239 33.43 0.04 -9.18
C ASP A 239 32.82 0.13 -10.59
N GLN A 240 31.85 1.00 -10.76
CA GLN A 240 31.12 1.21 -12.01
C GLN A 240 31.27 2.68 -12.44
N PRO A 241 31.24 2.99 -13.76
CA PRO A 241 31.17 4.36 -14.22
C PRO A 241 29.81 4.99 -13.86
N SER A 242 29.66 6.29 -14.10
CA SER A 242 28.34 6.92 -14.03
C SER A 242 27.41 6.31 -15.09
N ASN A 243 26.10 6.24 -14.78
CA ASN A 243 25.10 5.70 -15.71
C ASN A 243 25.14 6.41 -17.07
N ILE A 244 25.29 7.74 -17.09
CA ILE A 244 25.39 8.51 -18.34
C ILE A 244 26.61 8.16 -19.18
N ALA A 245 27.72 7.74 -18.55
CA ALA A 245 28.92 7.34 -19.30
C ALA A 245 28.71 5.97 -19.96
N LEU A 246 28.03 5.03 -19.29
CA LEU A 246 27.60 3.79 -19.94
C LEU A 246 26.61 4.07 -21.09
N VAL A 247 25.64 4.96 -20.87
CA VAL A 247 24.67 5.35 -21.91
C VAL A 247 25.36 6.03 -23.10
N GLU A 248 26.40 6.84 -22.89
CA GLU A 248 27.21 7.41 -23.98
C GLU A 248 27.79 6.33 -24.89
N HIS A 249 28.35 5.26 -24.30
CA HIS A 249 28.91 4.13 -25.04
C HIS A 249 27.83 3.34 -25.78
N LEU A 250 26.70 3.06 -25.12
CA LEU A 250 25.58 2.34 -25.73
C LEU A 250 24.96 3.15 -26.88
N VAL A 251 24.74 4.45 -26.69
CA VAL A 251 24.15 5.33 -27.71
C VAL A 251 25.06 5.45 -28.93
N HIS A 252 26.37 5.60 -28.73
CA HIS A 252 27.34 5.62 -29.84
C HIS A 252 27.20 4.36 -30.71
N ARG A 253 27.19 3.18 -30.07
CA ARG A 253 27.06 1.89 -30.77
C ARG A 253 25.72 1.74 -31.48
N VAL A 254 24.59 2.00 -30.82
CA VAL A 254 23.27 1.85 -31.46
C VAL A 254 23.11 2.80 -32.65
N LEU A 255 23.66 4.02 -32.61
CA LEU A 255 23.56 4.97 -33.72
C LEU A 255 24.23 4.46 -35.01
N HIS A 256 25.32 3.71 -34.90
CA HIS A 256 25.97 3.08 -36.06
C HIS A 256 25.07 2.06 -36.77
N HIS A 257 24.09 1.50 -36.06
CA HIS A 257 23.11 0.57 -36.60
C HIS A 257 21.80 1.26 -36.99
N MET A 258 21.35 2.23 -36.20
CA MET A 258 20.08 2.92 -36.41
C MET A 258 20.12 3.85 -37.62
N VAL A 259 21.21 4.62 -37.80
CA VAL A 259 21.30 5.62 -38.88
C VAL A 259 21.22 5.00 -40.28
N PRO A 260 21.97 3.93 -40.62
CA PRO A 260 21.85 3.30 -41.93
C PRO A 260 20.46 2.74 -42.21
N ARG A 261 19.74 2.27 -41.18
CA ARG A 261 18.37 1.75 -41.30
C ARG A 261 17.38 2.87 -41.55
N ALA A 262 17.48 3.95 -40.78
CA ALA A 262 16.66 5.13 -40.99
C ALA A 262 16.90 5.76 -42.39
N GLN A 263 18.14 5.71 -42.90
CA GLN A 263 18.49 6.18 -44.25
C GLN A 263 17.88 5.35 -45.39
N LYS A 264 17.50 4.09 -45.16
CA LYS A 264 16.79 3.28 -46.17
C LYS A 264 15.41 3.85 -46.46
N GLU A 265 14.74 4.37 -45.43
CA GLU A 265 13.40 4.96 -45.54
C GLU A 265 13.48 6.47 -45.84
N HIS A 266 14.47 7.15 -45.25
CA HIS A 266 14.68 8.59 -45.39
C HIS A 266 16.13 8.89 -45.80
N PRO A 267 16.46 8.91 -47.11
CA PRO A 267 17.84 9.06 -47.60
C PRO A 267 18.56 10.34 -47.15
N THR A 268 17.82 11.38 -46.77
CA THR A 268 18.37 12.66 -46.28
C THR A 268 18.62 12.68 -44.78
N GLN A 269 18.32 11.61 -44.06
CA GLN A 269 18.50 11.53 -42.62
C GLN A 269 19.99 11.40 -42.28
N HIS A 270 20.49 12.24 -41.37
CA HIS A 270 21.91 12.28 -41.00
C HIS A 270 22.19 11.78 -39.59
N GLY A 271 21.15 11.58 -38.78
CA GLY A 271 21.21 11.03 -37.43
C GLY A 271 19.83 10.56 -36.95
N ILE A 272 19.71 10.21 -35.68
CA ILE A 272 18.43 9.83 -35.06
C ILE A 272 17.90 10.98 -34.21
N ASP A 273 16.62 11.31 -34.41
CA ASP A 273 15.94 12.35 -33.65
C ASP A 273 15.94 11.99 -32.17
N THR A 274 16.51 12.89 -31.36
CA THR A 274 16.77 12.64 -29.95
C THR A 274 16.09 13.69 -29.07
N VAL A 275 15.47 13.21 -28.00
CA VAL A 275 14.94 14.00 -26.89
C VAL A 275 15.73 13.66 -25.64
N THR A 276 16.08 14.68 -24.86
CA THR A 276 16.64 14.50 -23.52
C THR A 276 15.66 14.98 -22.46
N PHE A 277 15.72 14.40 -21.27
CA PHE A 277 14.87 14.84 -20.17
C PHE A 277 15.60 14.89 -18.83
N SER A 278 15.22 15.88 -18.02
CA SER A 278 15.53 15.95 -16.60
C SER A 278 14.37 16.65 -15.90
N SER A 279 14.54 17.87 -15.39
CA SER A 279 13.44 18.67 -14.83
C SER A 279 12.56 19.28 -15.91
N SER A 280 12.98 19.15 -17.17
CA SER A 280 12.29 19.54 -18.38
C SER A 280 12.70 18.60 -19.51
N GLY A 281 11.83 18.41 -20.51
CA GLY A 281 12.17 17.74 -21.76
C GLY A 281 12.74 18.73 -22.77
N LYS A 282 13.66 18.27 -23.62
CA LYS A 282 14.26 19.07 -24.68
C LYS A 282 14.49 18.22 -25.93
N TYR A 283 13.98 18.67 -27.07
CA TYR A 283 14.36 18.13 -28.36
C TYR A 283 15.75 18.66 -28.73
N VAL A 284 16.72 17.77 -28.94
CA VAL A 284 18.12 18.14 -29.22
C VAL A 284 18.48 18.06 -30.70
N GLY A 285 17.56 17.54 -31.53
CA GLY A 285 17.79 17.30 -32.96
C GLY A 285 18.34 15.91 -33.24
N GLN A 286 18.90 15.72 -34.45
CA GLN A 286 19.49 14.46 -34.88
C GLN A 286 20.90 14.30 -34.31
N ILE A 287 21.13 13.21 -33.56
CA ILE A 287 22.48 12.79 -33.16
C ILE A 287 23.00 11.80 -34.20
N SER A 288 24.15 12.10 -34.80
CA SER A 288 24.77 11.25 -35.81
C SER A 288 25.90 10.41 -35.23
N ALA A 289 26.11 9.20 -35.77
CA ALA A 289 27.29 8.40 -35.44
C ALA A 289 28.60 9.09 -35.93
N HIS A 290 28.55 9.76 -37.09
CA HIS A 290 29.74 10.36 -37.70
C HIS A 290 30.25 11.61 -36.97
N ASN A 291 29.37 12.46 -36.44
CA ASN A 291 29.73 13.66 -35.67
C ASN A 291 29.44 13.50 -34.17
N PHE A 292 29.40 12.26 -33.67
CA PHE A 292 28.92 11.93 -32.33
C PHE A 292 29.55 12.78 -31.21
N PRO A 293 30.90 12.98 -31.14
CA PRO A 293 31.49 13.79 -30.08
C PRO A 293 30.96 15.22 -29.99
N ARG A 294 30.66 15.82 -31.14
CA ARG A 294 30.12 17.19 -31.22
C ARG A 294 28.64 17.20 -30.87
N ASP A 295 27.88 16.29 -31.48
CA ASP A 295 26.43 16.23 -31.33
C ASP A 295 26.04 15.86 -29.89
N TRP A 296 26.73 14.87 -29.29
CA TRP A 296 26.58 14.48 -27.88
C TRP A 296 26.91 15.63 -26.93
N ARG A 297 28.07 16.28 -27.09
CA ARG A 297 28.49 17.39 -26.21
C ARG A 297 27.54 18.57 -26.22
N ASN A 298 26.96 18.86 -27.39
CA ASN A 298 26.03 19.99 -27.54
C ASN A 298 24.61 19.63 -27.07
N GLY A 299 24.18 18.40 -27.30
CA GLY A 299 22.84 17.90 -26.99
C GLY A 299 22.65 17.45 -25.53
N VAL A 300 23.68 16.83 -24.94
CA VAL A 300 23.61 16.16 -23.62
C VAL A 300 24.25 17.03 -22.53
N ARG A 301 23.41 17.46 -21.59
CA ARG A 301 23.82 18.27 -20.43
C ARG A 301 23.21 17.69 -19.17
N VAL A 302 24.07 17.27 -18.25
CA VAL A 302 23.65 16.51 -17.08
C VAL A 302 23.32 17.43 -15.91
N GLY A 303 22.11 17.30 -15.36
CA GLY A 303 21.65 18.04 -14.18
C GLY A 303 20.13 18.21 -14.08
N GLY A 304 19.68 18.71 -12.93
CA GLY A 304 18.25 18.79 -12.57
C GLY A 304 17.73 17.53 -11.90
N GLY A 305 16.51 17.55 -11.39
CA GLY A 305 15.78 16.34 -10.97
C GLY A 305 15.20 15.57 -12.16
N THR A 306 14.74 14.34 -11.94
CA THR A 306 14.26 13.41 -12.98
C THR A 306 12.74 13.48 -13.14
N GLN A 307 12.26 13.87 -14.33
CA GLN A 307 10.84 13.85 -14.73
C GLN A 307 10.67 13.29 -16.14
N VAL A 308 10.25 12.03 -16.25
CA VAL A 308 10.15 11.31 -17.53
C VAL A 308 8.98 11.81 -18.38
N MET A 309 7.85 12.22 -17.77
CA MET A 309 6.68 12.68 -18.53
C MET A 309 6.95 13.98 -19.30
N ARG A 310 7.90 14.80 -18.82
CA ARG A 310 8.36 15.99 -19.54
C ARG A 310 9.07 15.62 -20.83
N GLY A 311 9.89 14.57 -20.82
CA GLY A 311 10.55 14.02 -21.99
C GLY A 311 9.56 13.38 -22.95
N TRP A 312 8.69 12.51 -22.42
CA TRP A 312 7.63 11.84 -23.17
C TRP A 312 6.73 12.82 -23.94
N GLN A 313 6.32 13.93 -23.31
CA GLN A 313 5.50 14.94 -23.98
C GLN A 313 6.23 15.62 -25.13
N VAL A 314 7.55 15.84 -25.01
CA VAL A 314 8.35 16.39 -26.11
C VAL A 314 8.45 15.38 -27.26
N VAL A 315 8.65 14.09 -26.97
CA VAL A 315 8.61 13.03 -28.00
C VAL A 315 7.25 13.05 -28.72
N LYS A 316 6.15 13.04 -27.98
CA LYS A 316 4.79 13.14 -28.55
C LYS A 316 4.65 14.38 -29.43
N ASN A 317 4.98 15.56 -28.93
CA ASN A 317 4.82 16.79 -29.69
C ASN A 317 5.67 16.76 -30.97
N THR A 318 6.95 16.41 -30.87
CA THR A 318 7.85 16.33 -32.03
C THR A 318 7.34 15.36 -33.09
N TYR A 319 6.97 14.14 -32.68
CA TYR A 319 6.51 13.12 -33.61
C TYR A 319 5.17 13.46 -34.24
N PHE A 320 4.17 13.82 -33.43
CA PHE A 320 2.83 14.09 -33.93
C PHE A 320 2.74 15.37 -34.73
N GLU A 321 3.46 16.44 -34.37
CA GLU A 321 3.47 17.66 -35.17
C GLU A 321 4.10 17.43 -36.54
N HIS A 322 5.16 16.62 -36.61
CA HIS A 322 5.75 16.18 -37.88
C HIS A 322 4.74 15.40 -38.73
N GLN A 323 4.12 14.37 -38.14
CA GLN A 323 3.16 13.50 -38.83
C GLN A 323 1.90 14.26 -39.27
N ASN A 324 1.43 15.21 -38.46
CA ASN A 324 0.28 16.03 -38.77
C ASN A 324 0.57 17.02 -39.90
N ARG A 325 1.70 17.72 -39.81
CA ARG A 325 2.08 18.74 -40.78
C ARG A 325 2.36 18.16 -42.16
N ASN A 326 3.00 16.99 -42.23
CA ASN A 326 3.48 16.42 -43.48
C ASN A 326 2.50 15.40 -44.10
N TYR A 327 1.75 14.67 -43.27
CA TYR A 327 0.91 13.55 -43.72
C TYR A 327 -0.55 13.64 -43.24
N GLY A 328 -0.91 14.67 -42.47
CA GLY A 328 -2.27 14.83 -41.93
C GLY A 328 -2.63 13.82 -40.83
N HIS A 329 -1.64 13.09 -40.30
CA HIS A 329 -1.84 12.11 -39.24
C HIS A 329 -1.83 12.75 -37.84
N GLY A 330 -2.45 12.06 -36.88
CA GLY A 330 -2.51 12.54 -35.51
C GLY A 330 -3.51 13.68 -35.30
N ARG A 331 -4.06 13.75 -34.10
CA ARG A 331 -5.08 14.74 -33.72
C ARG A 331 -4.77 15.30 -32.35
N TRP A 332 -4.87 16.62 -32.20
CA TRP A 332 -4.76 17.27 -30.89
C TRP A 332 -6.11 17.30 -30.17
N ASP A 333 -6.15 16.82 -28.92
CA ASP A 333 -7.22 17.05 -27.95
C ASP A 333 -6.75 18.03 -26.86
N PRO A 334 -7.54 19.04 -26.47
CA PRO A 334 -7.13 20.05 -25.51
C PRO A 334 -6.89 19.53 -24.08
N VAL A 335 -7.41 18.35 -23.73
CA VAL A 335 -7.30 17.74 -22.40
C VAL A 335 -6.23 16.64 -22.39
N TYR A 336 -6.20 15.80 -23.44
CA TYR A 336 -5.35 14.60 -23.50
C TYR A 336 -4.20 14.71 -24.52
N GLY A 337 -4.02 15.88 -25.14
CA GLY A 337 -2.92 16.15 -26.06
C GLY A 337 -3.03 15.39 -27.37
N TRP A 338 -1.87 15.03 -27.94
CA TRP A 338 -1.79 14.32 -29.20
C TRP A 338 -2.29 12.88 -29.11
N GLN A 339 -3.16 12.51 -30.06
CA GLN A 339 -3.80 11.21 -30.17
C GLN A 339 -3.63 10.63 -31.58
N PRO A 340 -3.33 9.33 -31.73
CA PRO A 340 -3.08 8.72 -33.03
C PRO A 340 -4.33 8.65 -33.90
N THR A 341 -4.15 8.74 -35.21
CA THR A 341 -5.19 8.44 -36.22
C THR A 341 -4.97 7.05 -36.81
N PRO A 342 -6.01 6.38 -37.33
CA PRO A 342 -5.83 5.12 -38.06
C PRO A 342 -4.81 5.27 -39.21
N GLY A 343 -3.97 4.24 -39.42
CA GLY A 343 -2.94 4.22 -40.46
C GLY A 343 -1.73 5.13 -40.21
N MET A 344 -1.67 5.84 -39.08
CA MET A 344 -0.49 6.64 -38.71
C MET A 344 0.74 5.74 -38.58
N PRO A 345 1.90 6.12 -39.16
CA PRO A 345 3.16 5.44 -38.93
C PRO A 345 3.42 5.22 -37.44
N LYS A 346 4.04 4.08 -37.11
CA LYS A 346 4.39 3.74 -35.74
C LYS A 346 5.73 4.35 -35.38
N LEU A 347 5.92 4.65 -34.10
CA LEU A 347 7.22 5.08 -33.56
C LEU A 347 7.90 3.93 -32.82
N SER A 348 9.13 3.58 -33.19
CA SER A 348 10.05 2.78 -32.37
C SER A 348 10.86 3.72 -31.48
N LEU A 349 10.56 3.77 -30.19
CA LEU A 349 11.22 4.65 -29.23
C LEU A 349 12.16 3.84 -28.34
N LEU A 350 13.45 4.16 -28.37
CA LEU A 350 14.43 3.61 -27.43
C LEU A 350 14.71 4.61 -26.30
N ILE A 351 14.45 4.19 -25.06
CA ILE A 351 14.58 5.01 -23.86
C ILE A 351 15.73 4.52 -23.00
N PHE A 352 16.60 5.42 -22.55
CA PHE A 352 17.58 5.17 -21.49
C PHE A 352 17.23 5.98 -20.24
N LEU A 353 17.02 5.31 -19.10
CA LEU A 353 16.71 5.95 -17.80
C LEU A 353 17.27 5.16 -16.61
N ASP A 354 17.42 5.78 -15.45
CA ASP A 354 17.98 5.14 -14.23
C ASP A 354 16.97 4.79 -13.13
N GLY A 355 15.68 5.05 -13.39
CA GLY A 355 14.59 4.67 -12.50
C GLY A 355 14.25 5.71 -11.42
N GLU A 356 14.98 6.83 -11.33
CA GLU A 356 14.79 7.83 -10.26
C GLU A 356 13.73 8.90 -10.61
N ALA A 357 12.91 8.65 -11.64
CA ALA A 357 11.90 9.59 -12.10
C ALA A 357 10.79 9.77 -11.06
N LEU A 358 10.50 11.03 -10.70
CA LEU A 358 9.50 11.32 -9.69
C LEU A 358 8.06 11.08 -10.18
N ASP A 359 7.85 11.08 -11.50
CA ASP A 359 6.59 10.92 -12.20
C ASP A 359 6.53 9.58 -12.97
N MET A 360 7.15 8.53 -12.39
CA MET A 360 7.20 7.20 -12.97
C MET A 360 5.80 6.57 -13.07
N ASP A 361 4.96 6.72 -12.04
CA ASP A 361 3.60 6.15 -12.04
C ASP A 361 2.72 6.71 -13.17
N GLU A 362 2.85 8.02 -13.45
CA GLU A 362 2.17 8.65 -14.57
C GLU A 362 2.67 8.07 -15.90
N PHE A 363 3.97 7.84 -16.04
CA PHE A 363 4.55 7.27 -17.24
C PHE A 363 4.13 5.82 -17.44
N GLU A 364 4.19 4.99 -16.40
CA GLU A 364 3.75 3.60 -16.43
C GLU A 364 2.26 3.47 -16.77
N LEU A 365 1.41 4.32 -16.17
CA LEU A 365 -0.02 4.34 -16.46
C LEU A 365 -0.33 4.77 -17.89
N GLU A 366 0.41 5.75 -18.42
CA GLU A 366 0.32 6.14 -19.83
C GLU A 366 0.67 4.94 -20.71
N LEU A 367 1.81 4.28 -20.44
CA LEU A 367 2.28 3.12 -21.21
C LEU A 367 1.28 1.96 -21.25
N LEU A 368 0.45 1.73 -20.23
CA LEU A 368 -0.57 0.67 -20.27
C LEU A 368 -1.57 0.84 -21.42
N GLY A 369 -1.87 2.09 -21.79
CA GLY A 369 -2.84 2.42 -22.83
C GLY A 369 -2.26 2.54 -24.23
N GLU A 370 -0.92 2.51 -24.38
CA GLU A 370 -0.29 3.00 -25.61
C GLU A 370 -0.23 2.00 -26.77
N THR A 371 -0.58 2.51 -27.96
CA THR A 371 -0.75 1.69 -29.18
C THR A 371 -0.10 2.26 -30.45
N TRP A 372 0.41 3.48 -30.40
CA TRP A 372 1.02 4.15 -31.55
C TRP A 372 2.55 4.07 -31.57
N ALA A 373 3.16 3.66 -30.46
CA ALA A 373 4.61 3.51 -30.33
C ALA A 373 4.96 2.13 -29.77
N TYR A 374 6.05 1.56 -30.29
CA TYR A 374 6.78 0.45 -29.70
C TYR A 374 7.90 1.05 -28.84
N VAL A 375 7.77 0.92 -27.53
CA VAL A 375 8.70 1.50 -26.56
C VAL A 375 9.66 0.41 -26.11
N THR A 376 10.96 0.66 -26.20
CA THR A 376 12.03 -0.19 -25.68
C THR A 376 12.73 0.58 -24.57
N ILE A 377 12.61 0.12 -23.33
CA ILE A 377 13.15 0.78 -22.13
C ILE A 377 14.40 0.04 -21.68
N ALA A 378 15.54 0.72 -21.70
CA ALA A 378 16.78 0.30 -21.07
C ALA A 378 16.90 1.00 -19.70
N LEU A 379 16.59 0.26 -18.63
CA LEU A 379 16.78 0.74 -17.26
C LEU A 379 18.22 0.49 -16.85
N VAL A 380 18.99 1.57 -16.67
CA VAL A 380 20.43 1.52 -16.40
C VAL A 380 20.69 1.72 -14.91
N GLY A 381 21.36 0.77 -14.27
CA GLY A 381 21.66 0.91 -12.85
C GLY A 381 22.80 0.03 -12.35
N MET A 382 23.01 0.13 -11.05
CA MET A 382 24.10 -0.57 -10.39
C MET A 382 23.67 -1.94 -9.87
N GLU A 383 24.65 -2.83 -9.70
CA GLU A 383 24.44 -4.09 -9.00
C GLU A 383 24.00 -3.86 -7.56
N ASN A 384 23.10 -4.71 -7.07
CA ASN A 384 22.63 -4.70 -5.70
C ASN A 384 22.07 -3.33 -5.28
N CYS A 385 21.43 -2.61 -6.22
CA CYS A 385 20.74 -1.36 -5.97
C CYS A 385 19.24 -1.66 -5.77
N PRO A 386 18.71 -1.63 -4.53
CA PRO A 386 17.33 -2.02 -4.30
C PRO A 386 16.29 -1.11 -4.96
N HIS A 387 16.58 0.18 -5.10
CA HIS A 387 15.71 1.15 -5.76
C HIS A 387 15.54 0.80 -7.25
N HIS A 388 16.65 0.52 -7.94
CA HIS A 388 16.65 0.05 -9.32
C HIS A 388 15.78 -1.20 -9.50
N HIS A 389 15.90 -2.18 -8.62
CA HIS A 389 15.10 -3.41 -8.71
C HIS A 389 13.62 -3.21 -8.39
N SER A 390 13.27 -2.26 -7.53
CA SER A 390 11.86 -1.91 -7.28
C SER A 390 11.18 -1.41 -8.55
N HIS A 391 11.81 -0.47 -9.27
CA HIS A 391 11.27 0.03 -10.53
C HIS A 391 11.35 -0.98 -11.67
N ALA A 392 12.37 -1.84 -11.68
CA ALA A 392 12.45 -2.96 -12.62
C ALA A 392 11.23 -3.90 -12.52
N ILE A 393 10.72 -4.15 -11.31
CA ILE A 393 9.53 -4.99 -11.09
C ILE A 393 8.27 -4.34 -11.68
N GLU A 394 8.11 -3.02 -11.52
CA GLU A 394 6.95 -2.30 -12.05
C GLU A 394 6.97 -2.22 -13.58
N LEU A 395 8.11 -1.84 -14.17
CA LEU A 395 8.29 -1.83 -15.62
C LEU A 395 8.11 -3.23 -16.24
N GLU A 396 8.53 -4.28 -15.52
CA GLU A 396 8.27 -5.65 -15.92
C GLU A 396 6.77 -5.98 -15.96
N ARG A 397 5.97 -5.48 -15.00
CA ARG A 397 4.50 -5.64 -15.01
C ARG A 397 3.86 -4.89 -16.16
N VAL A 398 4.31 -3.66 -16.43
CA VAL A 398 3.84 -2.87 -17.58
C VAL A 398 4.15 -3.59 -18.90
N ALA A 399 5.36 -4.11 -19.07
CA ALA A 399 5.76 -4.86 -20.26
C ALA A 399 5.00 -6.19 -20.44
N ARG A 400 4.63 -6.86 -19.33
CA ARG A 400 3.73 -8.04 -19.38
C ARG A 400 2.33 -7.67 -19.83
N PHE A 401 1.87 -6.49 -19.45
CA PHE A 401 0.51 -6.02 -19.72
C PHE A 401 0.36 -5.45 -21.13
N ASN A 402 1.30 -4.63 -21.60
CA ASN A 402 1.27 -4.04 -22.94
C ASN A 402 2.37 -4.61 -23.85
N PRO A 403 2.02 -5.41 -24.88
CA PRO A 403 2.98 -5.99 -25.84
C PRO A 403 3.88 -4.97 -26.55
N HIS A 404 3.44 -3.72 -26.69
CA HIS A 404 4.24 -2.68 -27.33
C HIS A 404 5.37 -2.14 -26.44
N VAL A 405 5.37 -2.48 -25.14
CA VAL A 405 6.42 -2.06 -24.19
C VAL A 405 7.41 -3.19 -23.96
N GLY A 406 8.68 -2.90 -24.15
CA GLY A 406 9.80 -3.80 -23.90
C GLY A 406 10.65 -3.24 -22.77
N PHE A 407 11.05 -4.10 -21.85
CA PHE A 407 11.85 -3.73 -20.69
C PHE A 407 13.15 -4.53 -20.68
N PHE A 408 14.27 -3.82 -20.59
CA PHE A 408 15.63 -4.37 -20.55
C PHE A 408 16.32 -3.85 -19.29
N ASP A 409 16.77 -4.77 -18.46
CA ASP A 409 17.42 -4.48 -17.19
C ASP A 409 18.94 -4.43 -17.41
N VAL A 410 19.48 -3.22 -17.59
CA VAL A 410 20.90 -2.99 -17.88
C VAL A 410 21.60 -2.65 -16.56
N HIS A 411 21.89 -3.68 -15.77
CA HIS A 411 22.49 -3.49 -14.45
C HIS A 411 23.90 -4.07 -14.35
N GLY A 412 24.76 -3.36 -13.63
CA GLY A 412 26.09 -3.86 -13.31
C GLY A 412 27.12 -3.73 -14.42
N ARG A 413 28.14 -4.60 -14.39
CA ARG A 413 29.19 -4.66 -15.41
C ARG A 413 28.67 -5.43 -16.62
N VAL A 414 28.07 -4.70 -17.56
CA VAL A 414 27.45 -5.29 -18.76
C VAL A 414 28.44 -5.35 -19.92
N CYS A 415 28.27 -6.34 -20.80
CA CYS A 415 28.95 -6.37 -22.10
C CYS A 415 28.12 -5.55 -23.11
N GLU A 416 28.63 -4.40 -23.51
CA GLU A 416 27.89 -3.38 -24.24
C GLU A 416 27.40 -3.88 -25.60
N ARG A 417 28.20 -4.69 -26.31
CA ARG A 417 27.78 -5.26 -27.60
C ARG A 417 26.59 -6.23 -27.46
N MET A 418 26.52 -6.99 -26.35
CA MET A 418 25.36 -7.86 -26.10
C MET A 418 24.12 -7.03 -25.78
N VAL A 419 24.25 -5.99 -24.96
CA VAL A 419 23.15 -5.06 -24.66
C VAL A 419 22.64 -4.40 -25.94
N VAL A 420 23.54 -3.96 -26.82
CA VAL A 420 23.18 -3.36 -28.12
C VAL A 420 22.43 -4.34 -29.02
N GLU A 421 22.86 -5.60 -29.10
CA GLU A 421 22.14 -6.64 -29.84
C GLU A 421 20.72 -6.83 -29.32
N ASP A 422 20.58 -7.02 -28.00
CA ASP A 422 19.30 -7.21 -27.32
C ASP A 422 18.35 -6.04 -27.58
N LEU A 423 18.83 -4.80 -27.38
CA LEU A 423 18.03 -3.59 -27.60
C LEU A 423 17.60 -3.47 -29.07
N LEU A 424 18.52 -3.66 -30.01
CA LEU A 424 18.23 -3.45 -31.44
C LEU A 424 17.36 -4.56 -32.04
N SER A 425 17.38 -5.78 -31.49
CA SER A 425 16.43 -6.84 -31.84
C SER A 425 14.97 -6.45 -31.54
N SER A 426 14.78 -5.60 -30.51
CA SER A 426 13.48 -5.06 -30.12
C SER A 426 13.12 -3.79 -30.91
N VAL A 427 14.10 -2.96 -31.27
CA VAL A 427 13.90 -1.70 -32.01
C VAL A 427 13.61 -1.96 -33.50
N TYR A 428 14.26 -2.96 -34.12
CA TYR A 428 14.13 -3.29 -35.53
C TYR A 428 13.73 -4.76 -35.74
N PRO A 429 12.43 -5.08 -35.76
CA PRO A 429 11.97 -6.47 -35.89
C PRO A 429 12.17 -7.07 -37.30
N VAL A 430 12.25 -6.25 -38.35
CA VAL A 430 12.44 -6.70 -39.75
C VAL A 430 13.90 -6.84 -40.13
N ASP A 431 14.72 -5.88 -39.72
CA ASP A 431 16.14 -5.77 -40.07
C ASP A 431 16.98 -5.61 -38.79
N PRO A 432 16.96 -6.58 -37.86
CA PRO A 432 17.84 -6.52 -36.69
C PRO A 432 19.31 -6.56 -37.15
N PRO A 433 20.23 -5.91 -36.42
CA PRO A 433 21.65 -5.94 -36.77
C PRO A 433 22.17 -7.36 -36.80
N MET A 434 22.88 -7.69 -37.88
CA MET A 434 23.52 -8.99 -37.99
C MET A 434 24.65 -9.09 -36.98
N TYR A 435 24.91 -10.30 -36.50
CA TYR A 435 26.01 -10.59 -35.59
C TYR A 435 27.35 -9.97 -36.04
N ALA A 436 27.73 -10.14 -37.32
CA ALA A 436 28.96 -9.56 -37.86
C ALA A 436 28.98 -8.01 -37.88
N GLU A 437 27.81 -7.37 -37.90
CA GLU A 437 27.67 -5.91 -37.83
C GLU A 437 27.96 -5.41 -36.41
N ILE A 438 27.45 -6.11 -35.39
CA ILE A 438 27.58 -5.74 -33.96
C ILE A 438 29.04 -5.77 -33.49
N LEU A 439 29.84 -6.69 -34.02
CA LEU A 439 31.23 -6.91 -33.57
C LEU A 439 32.24 -5.90 -34.13
N LYS A 440 31.82 -4.98 -35.00
CA LYS A 440 32.70 -4.02 -35.66
C LYS A 440 33.45 -3.14 -34.63
N PRO A 441 34.79 -3.23 -34.54
CA PRO A 441 35.57 -2.46 -33.57
C PRO A 441 35.47 -0.95 -33.78
N GLU A 442 35.23 -0.50 -35.01
CA GLU A 442 35.06 0.91 -35.36
C GLU A 442 33.82 1.58 -34.73
N PHE A 443 32.88 0.79 -34.17
CA PHE A 443 31.72 1.31 -33.45
C PHE A 443 31.99 1.52 -31.96
N ASP A 444 33.17 1.11 -31.49
CA ASP A 444 33.62 1.36 -30.12
C ASP A 444 34.07 2.82 -29.96
N LEU A 445 33.79 3.42 -28.80
CA LEU A 445 34.44 4.67 -28.45
C LEU A 445 35.93 4.42 -28.13
N PRO A 446 36.84 5.35 -28.46
CA PRO A 446 38.26 5.20 -28.15
C PRO A 446 38.50 5.01 -26.65
N PRO A 447 39.33 4.02 -26.25
CA PRO A 447 39.69 3.84 -24.84
C PRO A 447 40.28 5.11 -24.22
N GLY A 448 39.77 5.49 -23.05
CA GLY A 448 40.26 6.67 -22.32
C GLY A 448 39.76 8.02 -22.85
N ALA A 449 38.78 8.05 -23.75
CA ALA A 449 38.12 9.30 -24.13
C ALA A 449 37.54 10.01 -22.88
N PRO A 450 37.77 11.32 -22.70
CA PRO A 450 37.14 12.06 -21.63
C PRO A 450 35.62 12.08 -21.85
N PRO A 451 34.80 12.10 -20.78
CA PRO A 451 33.35 12.15 -20.91
C PRO A 451 32.97 13.32 -21.82
N MET A 452 32.18 13.03 -22.87
CA MET A 452 31.87 14.04 -23.88
C MET A 452 30.63 14.86 -23.52
N TYR A 453 30.11 14.75 -22.30
CA TYR A 453 29.01 15.55 -21.78
C TYR A 453 29.48 16.64 -20.81
N SER A 454 28.69 17.71 -20.68
CA SER A 454 28.93 18.73 -19.65
C SER A 454 28.13 18.42 -18.37
N ALA A 455 28.83 18.34 -17.24
CA ALA A 455 28.22 18.27 -15.91
C ALA A 455 28.04 19.70 -15.37
N TRP A 456 26.90 19.98 -14.73
CA TRP A 456 26.69 21.26 -14.07
C TRP A 456 27.70 21.42 -12.90
N PRO A 457 28.45 22.54 -12.80
CA PRO A 457 29.44 22.73 -11.74
C PRO A 457 28.72 23.05 -10.42
N GLY A 458 28.27 22.02 -9.71
CA GLY A 458 27.60 22.17 -8.42
C GLY A 458 27.91 21.01 -7.50
N LYS A 459 28.59 21.28 -6.38
CA LYS A 459 28.82 20.35 -5.27
C LYS A 459 27.49 19.92 -4.64
N ASN A 460 26.76 18.99 -5.25
CA ASN A 460 25.51 18.47 -4.68
C ASN A 460 25.75 17.12 -4.02
N ARG A 461 26.19 17.18 -2.77
CA ARG A 461 26.41 16.05 -1.84
C ARG A 461 25.11 15.40 -1.32
N TRP A 462 23.94 15.71 -1.91
CA TRP A 462 22.62 15.52 -1.27
C TRP A 462 21.54 14.87 -2.16
N PHE A 463 21.90 14.18 -3.25
CA PHE A 463 20.86 13.66 -4.17
C PHE A 463 20.28 12.29 -3.80
N PHE A 464 20.99 11.46 -3.02
CA PHE A 464 20.45 10.19 -2.54
C PHE A 464 19.50 10.31 -1.31
N MET A 465 19.25 11.52 -0.81
CA MET A 465 18.28 11.76 0.28
C MET A 465 16.86 12.09 -0.22
N GLY A 466 16.62 12.04 -1.53
CA GLY A 466 15.34 12.37 -2.16
C GLY A 466 14.16 11.51 -1.72
N MET A 467 14.38 10.28 -1.24
CA MET A 467 13.31 9.42 -0.72
C MET A 467 13.03 9.57 0.79
N LEU A 468 13.77 10.44 1.51
CA LEU A 468 13.56 10.66 2.95
C LEU A 468 13.18 12.10 3.34
N ALA A 469 13.10 13.04 2.42
CA ALA A 469 12.53 14.35 2.72
C ALA A 469 11.00 14.35 2.45
N PRO A 470 10.13 14.64 3.44
CA PRO A 470 8.80 15.12 3.12
C PRO A 470 8.93 16.41 2.28
N ILE A 471 7.83 16.85 1.66
CA ILE A 471 7.71 18.19 1.10
C ILE A 471 7.94 19.20 2.23
N THR A 472 9.20 19.48 2.53
CA THR A 472 9.66 20.50 3.45
C THR A 472 10.89 21.09 2.80
N THR A 473 10.78 22.38 2.45
CA THR A 473 11.89 23.20 2.00
C THR A 473 13.08 23.06 2.95
N PRO A 474 14.32 23.05 2.44
CA PRO A 474 15.51 22.90 3.30
C PRO A 474 15.50 23.97 4.39
N PRO A 475 15.87 23.65 5.65
CA PRO A 475 15.79 24.59 6.74
C PRO A 475 16.69 25.79 6.46
N GLN A 476 16.08 26.94 6.14
CA GLN A 476 16.78 28.21 6.10
C GLN A 476 17.42 28.43 7.48
N SER A 477 18.70 28.84 7.52
CA SER A 477 19.33 29.23 8.77
C SER A 477 18.45 30.27 9.50
N LYS A 478 18.42 30.26 10.85
CA LYS A 478 17.60 31.22 11.63
C LYS A 478 17.79 32.67 11.16
N LYS A 479 19.01 33.01 10.69
CA LYS A 479 19.37 34.31 10.14
C LYS A 479 18.76 34.59 8.75
N ALA A 480 18.79 33.61 7.84
CA ALA A 480 18.16 33.72 6.52
C ALA A 480 16.62 33.81 6.62
N ARG A 481 16.04 33.00 7.53
CA ARG A 481 14.61 33.02 7.80
C ARG A 481 14.14 34.37 8.36
N ALA A 482 14.86 34.93 9.33
CA ALA A 482 14.58 36.26 9.87
C ALA A 482 14.70 37.38 8.82
N ALA A 483 15.68 37.29 7.92
CA ALA A 483 15.84 38.25 6.82
C ALA A 483 14.68 38.18 5.82
N ALA A 484 14.22 36.96 5.47
CA ALA A 484 13.09 36.76 4.59
C ALA A 484 11.75 37.23 5.20
N ILE A 485 11.54 37.02 6.51
CA ILE A 485 10.38 37.56 7.24
C ILE A 485 10.40 39.10 7.23
N ARG A 486 11.55 39.71 7.48
CA ARG A 486 11.69 41.19 7.46
C ARG A 486 11.47 41.76 6.06
N ALA A 487 11.94 41.08 5.00
CA ALA A 487 11.71 41.50 3.62
C ALA A 487 10.22 41.38 3.20
N ALA A 488 9.52 40.33 3.66
CA ALA A 488 8.07 40.23 3.47
C ALA A 488 7.33 41.36 4.19
N ALA A 489 7.75 41.69 5.42
CA ALA A 489 7.17 42.80 6.17
C ALA A 489 7.41 44.16 5.47
N GLN A 490 8.61 44.39 4.93
CA GLN A 490 8.87 45.61 4.15
C GLN A 490 8.00 45.73 2.90
N GLN A 491 7.80 44.63 2.17
CA GLN A 491 6.93 44.63 0.98
C GLN A 491 5.47 44.90 1.35
N CYS A 492 4.96 44.24 2.39
CA CYS A 492 3.54 44.31 2.73
C CYS A 492 3.16 45.60 3.45
N PHE A 493 4.04 46.14 4.28
CA PHE A 493 3.78 47.32 5.13
C PHE A 493 4.43 48.60 4.60
N GLU A 494 4.81 48.65 3.33
CA GLU A 494 5.51 49.79 2.73
C GLU A 494 4.72 51.11 2.86
N ASN A 495 3.38 51.04 2.75
CA ASN A 495 2.48 52.21 2.79
C ASN A 495 1.31 52.07 3.78
N THR A 496 1.32 51.04 4.63
CA THR A 496 0.23 50.74 5.57
C THR A 496 0.76 50.11 6.85
N ARG A 497 0.05 50.30 7.97
CA ARG A 497 0.35 49.62 9.25
C ARG A 497 -0.42 48.32 9.46
N HIS A 498 -1.41 48.05 8.61
CA HIS A 498 -2.27 46.88 8.68
C HIS A 498 -2.31 46.19 7.31
N VAL A 499 -2.15 44.87 7.30
CA VAL A 499 -2.19 44.03 6.10
C VAL A 499 -3.01 42.80 6.39
N ASP A 500 -3.82 42.34 5.44
CA ASP A 500 -4.55 41.10 5.57
C ASP A 500 -3.59 39.91 5.78
N ALA A 501 -3.91 39.03 6.71
CA ALA A 501 -3.08 37.89 7.09
C ALA A 501 -2.84 36.93 5.92
N THR A 502 -3.77 36.84 4.97
CA THR A 502 -3.61 36.04 3.73
C THR A 502 -2.60 36.66 2.78
N VAL A 503 -2.60 37.99 2.65
CA VAL A 503 -1.64 38.75 1.83
C VAL A 503 -0.24 38.65 2.41
N PHE A 504 -0.11 38.78 3.73
CA PHE A 504 1.17 38.60 4.41
C PHE A 504 1.66 37.15 4.34
N ALA A 505 0.77 36.17 4.53
CA ALA A 505 1.07 34.75 4.39
C ALA A 505 1.54 34.42 2.97
N LYS A 506 0.94 35.03 1.94
CA LYS A 506 1.35 34.87 0.55
C LYS A 506 2.76 35.43 0.31
N ALA A 507 3.08 36.62 0.83
CA ALA A 507 4.41 37.21 0.72
C ALA A 507 5.51 36.39 1.42
N LEU A 508 5.16 35.68 2.51
CA LEU A 508 6.03 34.73 3.19
C LEU A 508 6.21 33.43 2.37
N GLN A 509 5.13 32.90 1.79
CA GLN A 509 5.16 31.71 0.92
C GLN A 509 6.02 31.95 -0.33
N ASP A 510 5.90 33.12 -0.96
CA ASP A 510 6.70 33.49 -2.13
C ASP A 510 8.21 33.54 -1.82
N ARG A 511 8.56 33.68 -0.53
CA ARG A 511 9.94 33.62 0.00
C ARG A 511 10.29 32.26 0.60
N ARG A 512 9.51 31.23 0.29
CA ARG A 512 9.67 29.83 0.71
C ARG A 512 9.64 29.65 2.24
N ILE A 513 8.90 30.50 2.95
CA ILE A 513 8.60 30.34 4.37
C ILE A 513 7.27 29.60 4.49
N ASP A 514 7.28 28.46 5.20
CA ASP A 514 6.06 27.70 5.49
C ASP A 514 5.14 28.48 6.43
N THR A 515 3.93 28.75 5.95
CA THR A 515 2.88 29.50 6.68
C THR A 515 1.71 28.63 7.12
N ALA A 516 1.61 27.37 6.64
CA ALA A 516 0.44 26.52 6.85
C ALA A 516 0.27 26.07 8.31
N ARG A 517 1.37 26.05 9.10
CA ARG A 517 1.34 25.70 10.54
C ARG A 517 1.96 26.75 11.47
N GLN A 518 2.57 27.82 10.94
CA GLN A 518 3.45 28.70 11.75
C GLN A 518 3.20 30.21 11.59
N LEU A 519 2.17 30.66 10.88
CA LEU A 519 1.94 32.11 10.65
C LEU A 519 1.84 32.91 11.97
N LYS A 520 1.06 32.41 12.93
CA LYS A 520 0.91 33.03 14.27
C LYS A 520 2.26 33.10 15.00
N TYR A 521 3.01 32.00 15.03
CA TYR A 521 4.34 31.95 15.62
C TYR A 521 5.35 32.89 14.93
N ILE A 522 5.33 33.00 13.60
CA ILE A 522 6.20 33.90 12.82
C ILE A 522 5.91 35.37 13.16
N ILE A 523 4.63 35.72 13.31
CA ILE A 523 4.20 37.09 13.65
C ILE A 523 4.60 37.41 15.09
N GLU A 524 4.24 36.56 16.06
CA GLU A 524 4.52 36.74 17.49
C GLU A 524 6.03 36.74 17.80
N SER A 525 6.82 35.89 17.11
CA SER A 525 8.29 35.83 17.30
C SER A 525 9.06 36.96 16.62
N SER A 526 8.42 37.73 15.73
CA SER A 526 9.07 38.88 15.09
C SER A 526 9.37 40.00 16.07
N GLY A 527 8.57 40.13 17.14
CA GLY A 527 8.69 41.18 18.15
C GLY A 527 8.28 42.59 17.69
N TYR A 528 7.82 42.74 16.44
CA TYR A 528 7.35 44.02 15.88
C TYR A 528 6.03 43.92 15.09
N MET A 529 5.36 42.76 15.10
CA MET A 529 4.08 42.51 14.45
C MET A 529 3.12 41.75 15.37
N GLU A 530 1.82 42.01 15.25
CA GLU A 530 0.73 41.33 15.97
C GLU A 530 -0.34 40.81 14.99
N LEU A 531 -0.97 39.67 15.31
CA LEU A 531 -2.03 39.04 14.51
C LEU A 531 -3.40 39.21 15.19
N ASN A 532 -4.32 39.93 14.54
CA ASN A 532 -5.68 40.19 15.01
C ASN A 532 -6.70 39.62 14.01
N ALA A 533 -7.42 38.56 14.40
CA ALA A 533 -8.45 37.84 13.62
C ALA A 533 -8.01 37.44 12.19
N HIS A 534 -7.96 38.39 11.25
CA HIS A 534 -7.52 38.21 9.86
C HIS A 534 -6.51 39.28 9.39
N THR A 535 -5.94 40.09 10.28
CA THR A 535 -5.02 41.19 9.94
C THR A 535 -3.73 41.13 10.75
N VAL A 536 -2.62 41.47 10.12
CA VAL A 536 -1.30 41.61 10.72
C VAL A 536 -1.00 43.10 10.86
N THR A 537 -0.58 43.54 12.05
CA THR A 537 -0.35 44.94 12.38
C THR A 537 1.09 45.16 12.85
N LEU A 538 1.75 46.23 12.40
CA LEU A 538 3.05 46.63 12.95
C LEU A 538 2.88 47.31 14.32
N THR A 539 3.57 46.80 15.34
CA THR A 539 3.50 47.36 16.71
C THR A 539 4.42 48.57 16.91
N ARG A 540 5.37 48.81 15.98
CA ARG A 540 6.25 49.99 15.96
C ARG A 540 6.49 50.47 14.53
N PRO A 541 6.67 51.78 14.28
CA PRO A 541 7.03 52.29 12.96
C PRO A 541 8.51 51.98 12.65
N THR A 542 8.80 50.79 12.09
CA THR A 542 10.18 50.31 11.88
C THR A 542 10.71 50.48 10.46
N PHE A 543 9.91 50.96 9.51
CA PHE A 543 10.34 51.11 8.11
C PHE A 543 10.23 52.58 7.70
N THR A 544 11.39 53.24 7.56
CA THR A 544 11.47 54.60 7.01
C THR A 544 11.42 54.53 5.47
N PRO A 545 10.62 55.38 4.80
CA PRO A 545 10.54 55.39 3.34
C PRO A 545 11.87 55.88 2.73
N LYS A 546 12.37 55.18 1.71
CA LYS A 546 13.48 55.66 0.86
C LYS A 546 12.96 56.80 -0.04
N PRO A 547 13.78 57.83 -0.33
CA PRO A 547 13.35 58.93 -1.18
C PRO A 547 13.17 58.47 -2.64
N VAL A 548 12.11 58.98 -3.26
CA VAL A 548 11.72 58.71 -4.65
C VAL A 548 12.82 59.15 -5.62
N ILE A 549 13.43 58.22 -6.34
CA ILE A 549 14.22 58.53 -7.54
C ILE A 549 13.22 58.65 -8.70
N LYS A 550 13.00 59.88 -9.19
CA LYS A 550 12.25 60.14 -10.42
C LYS A 550 13.00 59.55 -11.61
N ALA A 551 12.40 58.55 -12.27
CA ALA A 551 12.78 58.17 -13.62
C ALA A 551 12.35 59.26 -14.62
N PRO A 552 13.11 59.51 -15.71
CA PRO A 552 12.71 60.47 -16.74
C PRO A 552 11.47 59.98 -17.51
N PRO A 553 10.63 60.89 -18.02
CA PRO A 553 9.42 60.53 -18.74
C PRO A 553 9.74 59.86 -20.08
N LEU A 554 9.05 58.77 -20.38
CA LEU A 554 8.99 58.19 -21.72
C LEU A 554 8.25 59.16 -22.66
N PRO A 555 8.68 59.29 -23.93
CA PRO A 555 8.01 60.14 -24.90
C PRO A 555 6.63 59.56 -25.29
N PRO A 556 5.69 60.42 -25.70
CA PRO A 556 4.36 60.00 -26.14
C PRO A 556 4.42 59.29 -27.51
N PRO A 557 3.44 58.41 -27.81
CA PRO A 557 3.31 57.83 -29.13
C PRO A 557 2.89 58.91 -30.14
N PRO A 558 3.49 58.99 -31.34
CA PRO A 558 2.92 59.80 -32.39
C PRO A 558 1.73 59.09 -33.01
N ALA A 559 0.60 59.81 -33.01
CA ALA A 559 -0.57 59.55 -33.83
C ALA A 559 -0.45 60.27 -35.18
N ALA A 560 -0.92 59.63 -36.25
CA ALA A 560 -1.58 60.22 -37.44
C ALA A 560 -2.08 59.04 -38.30
N ALA A 561 -3.37 58.71 -38.41
CA ALA A 561 -4.51 59.48 -38.95
C ALA A 561 -4.47 59.66 -40.48
N ALA A 562 -5.29 58.87 -41.19
CA ALA A 562 -6.13 59.21 -42.35
C ALA A 562 -6.66 57.88 -42.96
N ALA A 563 -7.92 57.49 -42.70
CA ALA A 563 -9.15 57.92 -43.40
C ALA A 563 -9.40 57.08 -44.67
N SER A 564 -10.59 56.53 -44.96
CA SER A 564 -11.93 56.72 -44.37
C SER A 564 -12.95 55.81 -45.08
N GLY A 565 -13.96 55.33 -44.33
CA GLY A 565 -15.33 55.06 -44.81
C GLY A 565 -15.61 53.68 -45.41
N VAL A 566 -16.81 53.08 -45.38
CA VAL A 566 -18.14 53.37 -44.84
C VAL A 566 -18.98 52.06 -45.03
N ASN A 567 -19.92 51.79 -44.10
CA ASN A 567 -21.15 50.98 -44.16
C ASN A 567 -21.20 49.43 -44.25
N ALA A 568 -21.82 48.89 -43.18
CA ALA A 568 -22.91 47.92 -43.07
C ALA A 568 -23.67 47.44 -44.33
N THR A 569 -24.10 46.17 -44.30
CA THR A 569 -25.49 45.63 -44.38
C THR A 569 -25.43 44.10 -44.22
N SER A 570 -26.07 43.46 -43.22
CA SER A 570 -27.45 42.90 -43.19
C SER A 570 -27.79 41.93 -44.34
N GLU A 571 -28.18 40.70 -43.96
CA GLU A 571 -29.19 39.84 -44.61
C GLU A 571 -28.91 39.43 -46.09
N THR A 572 -29.36 38.33 -46.70
CA THR A 572 -30.51 37.44 -46.50
C THR A 572 -30.24 36.16 -47.33
N VAL A 573 -30.85 35.05 -46.92
CA VAL A 573 -31.37 33.96 -47.79
C VAL A 573 -30.37 33.20 -48.68
N VAL A 574 -30.05 31.99 -48.23
CA VAL A 574 -29.54 30.91 -49.08
C VAL A 574 -30.72 30.26 -49.81
N LYS A 575 -30.71 30.29 -51.15
CA LYS A 575 -31.43 29.30 -51.96
C LYS A 575 -30.79 29.14 -53.33
N THR A 576 -30.51 27.86 -53.64
CA THR A 576 -30.57 27.19 -54.96
C THR A 576 -29.58 27.68 -56.04
N ALA A 577 -28.99 26.84 -56.89
CA ALA A 577 -29.10 25.42 -57.13
C ALA A 577 -27.98 25.02 -58.11
N GLN A 578 -27.66 23.71 -58.09
CA GLN A 578 -27.28 22.87 -59.24
C GLN A 578 -26.06 23.27 -60.08
N LEU A 579 -25.09 22.35 -60.16
CA LEU A 579 -24.87 21.51 -61.35
C LEU A 579 -23.72 20.52 -61.12
N GLU A 580 -24.08 19.23 -61.06
CA GLU A 580 -23.32 18.06 -61.57
C GLU A 580 -22.90 18.28 -63.05
N PRO A 581 -21.96 17.54 -63.70
CA PRO A 581 -21.77 16.07 -63.59
C PRO A 581 -20.34 15.48 -63.84
N SER A 582 -20.13 14.21 -63.49
CA SER A 582 -19.80 13.13 -64.47
C SER A 582 -19.49 11.76 -63.81
N GLU A 583 -20.46 10.85 -63.98
CA GLU A 583 -20.39 9.44 -64.46
C GLU A 583 -19.00 8.89 -64.85
N ALA A 584 -18.64 7.61 -64.78
CA ALA A 584 -19.24 6.29 -64.48
C ALA A 584 -18.02 5.34 -64.28
N SER A 585 -18.04 4.26 -63.50
CA SER A 585 -18.59 2.96 -63.92
C SER A 585 -18.22 1.87 -62.89
N ALA A 586 -19.18 1.00 -62.59
CA ALA A 586 -18.97 -0.36 -62.09
C ALA A 586 -19.08 -1.34 -63.30
N PRO A 587 -19.10 -2.66 -63.14
CA PRO A 587 -18.23 -3.60 -62.40
C PRO A 587 -17.67 -4.72 -63.32
N LEU A 588 -16.61 -5.43 -62.94
CA LEU A 588 -16.31 -6.76 -63.51
C LEU A 588 -15.72 -7.72 -62.45
N HIS A 589 -16.59 -8.55 -61.88
CA HIS A 589 -16.33 -9.98 -61.63
C HIS A 589 -17.04 -10.75 -62.77
N PRO A 590 -16.78 -12.05 -63.07
CA PRO A 590 -16.08 -13.06 -62.26
C PRO A 590 -15.13 -14.00 -63.07
N SER A 591 -14.37 -14.85 -62.38
CA SER A 591 -14.19 -16.23 -62.86
C SER A 591 -14.03 -17.18 -61.69
N ALA A 592 -14.64 -18.35 -61.85
CA ALA A 592 -15.00 -19.30 -60.81
C ALA A 592 -13.95 -20.42 -60.63
N PHE A 593 -13.91 -20.91 -59.40
CA PHE A 593 -13.51 -22.21 -58.83
C PHE A 593 -13.05 -23.37 -59.75
N PRO A 594 -12.25 -24.29 -59.18
CA PRO A 594 -12.88 -25.57 -58.81
C PRO A 594 -12.62 -26.04 -57.36
N PRO A 595 -13.47 -26.95 -56.86
CA PRO A 595 -13.56 -27.40 -55.46
C PRO A 595 -12.66 -28.64 -55.19
N PRO A 596 -12.62 -29.15 -53.94
CA PRO A 596 -11.53 -30.00 -53.47
C PRO A 596 -11.73 -31.48 -53.85
N PRO A 597 -10.64 -32.27 -53.94
CA PRO A 597 -10.72 -33.72 -53.93
C PRO A 597 -10.49 -34.33 -52.52
N PRO A 598 -10.94 -35.58 -52.31
CA PRO A 598 -11.47 -36.10 -51.05
C PRO A 598 -10.49 -37.04 -50.29
N PRO A 599 -10.87 -37.52 -49.09
CA PRO A 599 -10.02 -38.37 -48.26
C PRO A 599 -10.12 -39.85 -48.66
N PRO A 600 -9.17 -40.70 -48.24
CA PRO A 600 -9.42 -42.11 -48.01
C PRO A 600 -9.50 -42.41 -46.51
N ALA A 601 -10.61 -43.03 -46.14
CA ALA A 601 -10.92 -43.57 -44.83
C ALA A 601 -10.86 -45.10 -44.81
N ALA A 602 -11.03 -45.64 -43.60
CA ALA A 602 -11.38 -47.01 -43.22
C ALA A 602 -10.22 -48.03 -43.26
N ILE A 603 -10.07 -48.93 -42.28
CA ILE A 603 -11.01 -49.99 -41.85
C ILE A 603 -10.70 -50.33 -40.37
N SER A 604 -11.58 -50.13 -39.39
CA SER A 604 -12.64 -51.02 -38.85
C SER A 604 -12.25 -52.48 -38.55
N ASN A 605 -12.34 -52.89 -37.27
CA ASN A 605 -13.14 -54.04 -36.77
C ASN A 605 -12.70 -54.40 -35.35
N HIS A 606 -13.62 -54.26 -34.37
CA HIS A 606 -14.29 -55.35 -33.65
C HIS A 606 -13.38 -56.31 -32.87
N VAL A 607 -13.65 -56.48 -31.57
CA VAL A 607 -14.27 -57.68 -30.96
C VAL A 607 -14.18 -57.54 -29.43
N ALA A 608 -15.32 -57.73 -28.75
CA ALA A 608 -15.39 -57.99 -27.31
C ALA A 608 -15.02 -59.45 -27.03
N ASN A 609 -14.33 -59.75 -25.93
CA ASN A 609 -14.47 -61.05 -25.22
C ASN A 609 -13.76 -61.08 -23.85
N HIS A 610 -14.57 -61.31 -22.82
CA HIS A 610 -14.43 -62.27 -21.71
C HIS A 610 -13.09 -62.51 -20.98
N SER A 611 -13.13 -62.16 -19.69
CA SER A 611 -12.82 -62.99 -18.50
C SER A 611 -11.80 -64.14 -18.59
N THR A 612 -10.83 -64.15 -17.67
CA THR A 612 -10.46 -65.36 -16.91
C THR A 612 -9.91 -65.01 -15.52
N SER A 613 -10.37 -65.79 -14.55
CA SER A 613 -9.90 -65.88 -13.17
C SER A 613 -8.66 -66.76 -13.04
N ASN A 614 -8.03 -66.69 -11.85
CA ASN A 614 -7.18 -67.68 -11.14
C ASN A 614 -5.85 -67.04 -10.70
N GLY A 615 -5.34 -67.20 -9.49
CA GLY A 615 -5.78 -68.03 -8.38
C GLY A 615 -5.03 -67.71 -7.08
N THR A 616 -5.70 -68.09 -6.00
CA THR A 616 -5.20 -68.52 -4.68
C THR A 616 -3.70 -68.77 -4.52
N HIS A 617 -3.09 -68.21 -3.46
CA HIS A 617 -2.58 -68.99 -2.32
C HIS A 617 -2.07 -68.09 -1.17
N VAL A 618 -2.63 -68.30 0.02
CA VAL A 618 -2.11 -67.95 1.35
C VAL A 618 -1.52 -69.24 1.93
N PRO A 619 -0.43 -69.24 2.75
CA PRO A 619 -0.63 -69.42 4.19
C PRO A 619 0.43 -68.83 5.16
N TYR A 620 -0.06 -68.11 6.18
CA TYR A 620 0.13 -68.23 7.65
C TYR A 620 1.45 -68.65 8.37
N LYS A 621 1.61 -67.99 9.55
CA LYS A 621 2.29 -68.35 10.84
C LYS A 621 3.81 -68.10 10.90
N THR A 622 4.48 -67.65 11.98
CA THR A 622 4.25 -67.52 13.46
C THR A 622 5.39 -66.60 14.00
N ARG A 623 5.19 -65.74 15.03
CA ARG A 623 5.64 -65.85 16.46
C ARG A 623 7.06 -66.45 16.65
N THR A 624 8.03 -65.94 17.44
CA THR A 624 8.13 -65.63 18.91
C THR A 624 9.64 -65.24 19.15
N VAL A 625 10.07 -64.17 19.87
CA VAL A 625 10.34 -63.99 21.33
C VAL A 625 11.79 -64.31 21.84
N ILE A 626 12.47 -63.27 22.41
CA ILE A 626 13.19 -63.09 23.74
C ILE A 626 14.47 -63.96 24.02
N PRO A 627 15.57 -63.53 24.73
CA PRO A 627 15.65 -63.09 26.16
C PRO A 627 16.60 -61.93 26.55
N ASP A 628 16.20 -61.08 27.53
CA ASP A 628 16.46 -61.03 29.02
C ASP A 628 17.86 -60.49 29.37
N GLU A 629 18.15 -59.73 30.44
CA GLU A 629 17.73 -59.65 31.85
C GLU A 629 17.86 -58.16 32.34
N GLY A 630 17.38 -57.65 33.48
CA GLY A 630 16.81 -58.23 34.69
C GLY A 630 16.35 -57.13 35.68
N SER A 631 15.52 -57.57 36.62
CA SER A 631 14.81 -56.92 37.75
C SER A 631 15.72 -56.22 38.80
N VAL A 632 15.23 -55.38 39.73
CA VAL A 632 14.62 -55.72 41.05
C VAL A 632 14.36 -54.36 41.76
N THR A 633 13.12 -53.89 41.92
CA THR A 633 12.16 -53.96 43.05
C THR A 633 12.43 -53.13 44.34
N PRO A 634 11.35 -52.66 45.02
CA PRO A 634 11.25 -51.62 46.08
C PRO A 634 11.20 -52.32 47.48
N PRO A 635 10.49 -51.92 48.58
CA PRO A 635 9.66 -50.77 49.01
C PRO A 635 10.07 -50.24 50.43
N ALA A 636 9.36 -49.38 51.19
CA ALA A 636 8.17 -49.69 52.00
C ALA A 636 7.92 -48.63 53.13
N LYS A 637 6.62 -48.37 53.41
CA LYS A 637 5.91 -48.31 54.73
C LYS A 637 6.34 -47.24 55.78
N GLN A 638 5.52 -46.72 56.72
CA GLN A 638 4.45 -47.28 57.58
C GLN A 638 3.76 -46.11 58.37
N ALA A 639 2.42 -46.10 58.60
CA ALA A 639 1.69 -46.28 59.90
C ALA A 639 1.81 -45.11 60.94
N GLU A 640 0.88 -44.72 61.82
CA GLU A 640 -0.49 -45.10 62.24
C GLU A 640 -1.05 -44.04 63.27
N GLY A 641 -2.32 -43.60 63.14
CA GLY A 641 -3.32 -43.34 64.23
C GLY A 641 -3.37 -42.00 65.01
N PRO A 642 -4.41 -41.69 65.85
CA PRO A 642 -5.84 -42.10 65.82
C PRO A 642 -6.89 -40.98 66.17
N SER A 643 -8.19 -41.32 66.04
CA SER A 643 -9.36 -40.97 66.89
C SER A 643 -10.23 -39.68 66.75
N PHE A 644 -11.52 -39.93 66.42
CA PHE A 644 -12.79 -39.51 67.05
C PHE A 644 -13.15 -38.04 67.42
N SER A 645 -14.24 -37.61 66.77
CA SER A 645 -15.53 -37.16 67.37
C SER A 645 -15.87 -35.67 67.52
N THR A 646 -17.11 -35.40 67.06
CA THR A 646 -18.13 -34.46 67.56
C THR A 646 -17.97 -32.96 67.33
N GLY A 647 -18.81 -32.48 66.40
CA GLY A 647 -19.84 -31.49 66.73
C GLY A 647 -19.41 -30.03 66.76
N VAL A 648 -19.57 -29.33 65.63
CA VAL A 648 -19.96 -27.92 65.63
C VAL A 648 -20.97 -27.72 64.50
N THR A 649 -22.16 -27.27 64.89
CA THR A 649 -23.19 -26.75 64.00
C THR A 649 -22.60 -25.66 63.10
N ASN A 650 -22.50 -25.92 61.80
CA ASN A 650 -22.18 -24.88 60.82
C ASN A 650 -23.38 -23.93 60.71
N VAL A 651 -23.33 -22.87 61.51
CA VAL A 651 -24.04 -21.63 61.22
C VAL A 651 -23.48 -21.13 59.90
N ILE A 652 -24.27 -21.24 58.83
CA ILE A 652 -23.96 -20.61 57.54
C ILE A 652 -23.78 -19.11 57.82
N PRO A 653 -22.61 -18.50 57.55
CA PRO A 653 -22.43 -17.08 57.73
C PRO A 653 -23.43 -16.35 56.84
N LYS A 654 -24.29 -15.50 57.41
CA LYS A 654 -25.12 -14.62 56.60
C LYS A 654 -24.20 -13.76 55.71
N PRO A 655 -24.51 -13.60 54.41
CA PRO A 655 -23.73 -12.74 53.55
C PRO A 655 -23.66 -11.34 54.18
N THR A 656 -22.45 -10.89 54.47
CA THR A 656 -22.23 -9.55 54.99
C THR A 656 -22.15 -8.62 53.80
N LEU A 657 -23.16 -7.77 53.64
CA LEU A 657 -23.21 -6.75 52.60
C LEU A 657 -22.70 -5.44 53.20
N THR A 658 -21.57 -4.96 52.69
CA THR A 658 -21.04 -3.64 53.06
C THR A 658 -21.11 -2.73 51.85
N LYS A 659 -21.45 -1.47 52.10
CA LYS A 659 -21.62 -0.43 51.08
C LYS A 659 -20.71 0.74 51.41
N GLU A 660 -19.95 1.19 50.43
CA GLU A 660 -19.05 2.33 50.53
C GLU A 660 -19.34 3.32 49.39
N SER A 661 -19.30 4.61 49.70
CA SER A 661 -19.39 5.66 48.68
C SER A 661 -18.06 5.80 47.97
N ILE A 662 -18.06 5.76 46.64
CA ILE A 662 -16.87 5.86 45.81
C ILE A 662 -17.01 7.01 44.81
N GLU A 663 -15.89 7.44 44.24
CA GLU A 663 -15.94 8.38 43.13
C GLU A 663 -16.62 7.72 41.93
N PRO A 664 -17.55 8.44 41.25
CA PRO A 664 -18.19 7.92 40.05
C PRO A 664 -17.17 7.54 38.99
N LEU A 665 -17.42 6.46 38.26
CA LEU A 665 -16.60 6.11 37.12
C LEU A 665 -16.63 7.22 36.07
N SER A 666 -15.45 7.60 35.57
CA SER A 666 -15.35 8.54 34.46
C SER A 666 -15.27 7.78 33.15
N PHE A 667 -16.06 8.20 32.17
CA PHE A 667 -16.10 7.64 30.83
C PHE A 667 -15.64 8.69 29.83
N GLN A 668 -14.66 8.34 29.01
CA GLN A 668 -14.19 9.17 27.91
C GLN A 668 -14.26 8.36 26.62
N CYS A 669 -14.98 8.91 25.64
CA CYS A 669 -15.17 8.35 24.31
C CYS A 669 -14.74 9.43 23.31
N ASP A 670 -13.90 9.08 22.33
CA ASP A 670 -13.56 10.03 21.27
C ASP A 670 -14.66 9.98 20.20
N THR A 671 -15.78 10.66 20.46
CA THR A 671 -16.92 10.67 19.54
C THR A 671 -16.63 11.48 18.28
N GLU A 672 -15.69 12.41 18.31
CA GLU A 672 -15.21 13.13 17.12
C GLU A 672 -14.50 12.22 16.12
N ALA A 673 -13.69 11.27 16.60
CA ALA A 673 -13.09 10.27 15.71
C ALA A 673 -14.14 9.35 15.06
N LEU A 674 -15.20 8.98 15.79
CA LEU A 674 -16.33 8.24 15.22
C LEU A 674 -17.05 9.08 14.16
N ARG A 675 -17.37 10.34 14.46
CA ARG A 675 -18.00 11.27 13.49
C ARG A 675 -17.12 11.45 12.25
N TYR A 676 -15.80 11.59 12.43
CA TYR A 676 -14.85 11.70 11.34
C TYR A 676 -14.87 10.46 10.44
N VAL A 677 -14.85 9.25 11.03
CA VAL A 677 -14.83 8.01 10.25
C VAL A 677 -16.19 7.75 9.57
N LEU A 678 -17.29 7.89 10.31
CA LEU A 678 -18.65 7.70 9.80
C LEU A 678 -19.04 8.75 8.74
N GLY A 679 -18.57 9.99 8.88
CA GLY A 679 -18.71 11.03 7.87
C GLY A 679 -20.10 11.52 7.61
N ASP A 680 -20.45 11.45 6.33
CA ASP A 680 -21.72 11.91 5.78
C ASP A 680 -22.81 10.83 5.93
N LEU A 681 -22.53 9.72 6.64
CA LEU A 681 -23.57 8.82 7.08
C LEU A 681 -24.56 9.59 7.96
N ASP A 682 -25.85 9.42 7.67
CA ASP A 682 -26.95 9.90 8.49
C ASP A 682 -26.99 9.10 9.79
N ILE A 683 -26.44 9.72 10.82
CA ILE A 683 -26.37 9.19 12.18
C ILE A 683 -27.18 10.06 13.16
N GLU A 684 -28.13 10.88 12.67
CA GLU A 684 -28.93 11.76 13.54
C GLU A 684 -29.71 10.97 14.61
N ASP A 685 -30.16 9.76 14.24
CA ASP A 685 -30.87 8.82 15.13
C ASP A 685 -29.92 8.03 16.06
N LEU A 686 -28.60 8.27 16.00
CA LEU A 686 -27.57 7.57 16.78
C LEU A 686 -26.84 8.52 17.72
N ASP A 687 -27.16 8.43 19.01
CA ASP A 687 -26.39 9.12 20.06
C ASP A 687 -25.04 8.40 20.28
N LEU A 688 -23.97 8.98 19.74
CA LEU A 688 -22.61 8.44 19.90
C LEU A 688 -22.07 8.55 21.34
N ASP A 689 -22.65 9.44 22.15
CA ASP A 689 -22.27 9.64 23.55
C ASP A 689 -23.03 8.68 24.49
N ASP A 690 -24.04 7.94 24.00
CA ASP A 690 -24.74 6.90 24.75
C ASP A 690 -23.75 5.82 25.24
N LEU A 691 -23.66 5.64 26.56
CA LEU A 691 -22.78 4.65 27.19
C LEU A 691 -23.16 3.20 26.83
N ASP A 692 -24.42 2.97 26.43
CA ASP A 692 -24.93 1.66 26.04
C ASP A 692 -24.65 1.31 24.56
N LEU A 693 -24.12 2.25 23.76
CA LEU A 693 -23.69 1.99 22.38
C LEU A 693 -22.36 1.19 22.36
N THR A 694 -22.36 0.00 21.77
CA THR A 694 -21.21 -0.91 21.83
C THR A 694 -20.57 -1.18 20.48
N ASP A 695 -21.37 -1.41 19.45
CA ASP A 695 -20.90 -1.72 18.10
C ASP A 695 -21.77 -0.96 17.07
N ILE A 696 -21.18 -0.56 15.95
CA ILE A 696 -21.85 -0.01 14.77
C ILE A 696 -21.53 -0.94 13.59
N PHE A 697 -22.56 -1.39 12.88
CA PHE A 697 -22.46 -2.30 11.75
C PHE A 697 -22.82 -1.58 10.46
N ILE A 698 -21.90 -1.62 9.51
CA ILE A 698 -21.98 -0.94 8.22
C ILE A 698 -21.81 -2.03 7.16
N ASP A 699 -22.92 -2.55 6.64
CA ASP A 699 -22.90 -3.63 5.65
C ASP A 699 -23.56 -3.17 4.37
N VAL A 700 -22.86 -3.31 3.23
CA VAL A 700 -23.37 -2.82 1.96
C VAL A 700 -24.68 -3.53 1.59
N GLY A 701 -25.69 -2.73 1.24
CA GLY A 701 -27.04 -3.20 0.92
C GLY A 701 -27.95 -3.39 2.13
N PHE A 702 -27.47 -3.14 3.35
CA PHE A 702 -28.26 -3.14 4.57
C PHE A 702 -28.38 -1.74 5.15
N ASN A 703 -29.38 -1.53 6.01
CA ASN A 703 -29.43 -0.31 6.80
C ASN A 703 -28.29 -0.26 7.80
N LEU A 704 -27.74 0.95 8.02
CA LEU A 704 -26.83 1.20 9.12
C LEU A 704 -27.47 0.67 10.40
N SER A 705 -26.71 -0.04 11.22
CA SER A 705 -27.26 -0.55 12.47
C SER A 705 -26.26 -0.40 13.60
N ALA A 706 -26.77 -0.35 14.82
CA ALA A 706 -25.96 -0.17 16.01
C ALA A 706 -26.46 -1.09 17.11
N LYS A 707 -25.53 -1.52 17.97
CA LYS A 707 -25.85 -2.32 19.16
C LYS A 707 -25.93 -1.42 20.38
N ILE A 708 -27.15 -1.19 20.84
CA ILE A 708 -27.48 -0.31 21.98
C ILE A 708 -28.22 -1.15 23.03
N LYS A 709 -27.79 -1.10 24.30
CA LYS A 709 -28.37 -1.90 25.40
C LYS A 709 -28.41 -3.41 25.08
N GLY A 710 -27.40 -3.88 24.35
CA GLY A 710 -27.29 -5.27 23.91
C GLY A 710 -28.22 -5.68 22.76
N ARG A 711 -29.06 -4.77 22.24
CA ARG A 711 -29.97 -5.02 21.11
C ARG A 711 -29.47 -4.33 19.84
N THR A 712 -29.60 -4.98 18.70
CA THR A 712 -29.31 -4.37 17.40
C THR A 712 -30.52 -3.54 16.96
N VAL A 713 -30.29 -2.25 16.73
CA VAL A 713 -31.27 -1.29 16.22
C VAL A 713 -30.86 -0.93 14.80
N GLN A 714 -31.80 -1.00 13.85
CA GLN A 714 -31.59 -0.52 12.49
C GLN A 714 -31.92 0.97 12.43
N LEU A 715 -31.05 1.73 11.76
CA LEU A 715 -31.20 3.15 11.47
C LEU A 715 -31.78 3.31 10.06
N SER A 716 -32.06 4.55 9.68
CA SER A 716 -32.90 4.92 8.53
C SER A 716 -32.16 4.87 7.17
N GLN A 717 -30.83 4.95 7.16
CA GLN A 717 -30.02 4.96 5.93
C GLN A 717 -29.58 3.54 5.49
N ALA A 718 -29.80 3.21 4.22
CA ALA A 718 -29.17 2.06 3.56
C ALA A 718 -27.73 2.38 3.17
N ILE A 719 -26.79 1.49 3.51
CA ILE A 719 -25.37 1.62 3.23
C ILE A 719 -25.08 1.24 1.78
N GLU A 720 -24.49 2.16 1.03
CA GLU A 720 -23.96 1.90 -0.31
C GLU A 720 -22.44 1.62 -0.26
N TYR A 721 -21.90 1.04 -1.34
CA TYR A 721 -20.45 0.84 -1.49
C TYR A 721 -19.65 2.14 -1.36
N LEU A 722 -20.22 3.29 -1.75
CA LEU A 722 -19.56 4.59 -1.62
C LEU A 722 -19.38 5.01 -0.16
N ASP A 723 -20.39 4.75 0.67
CA ASP A 723 -20.33 5.04 2.09
C ASP A 723 -19.24 4.17 2.74
N LEU A 724 -19.24 2.87 2.41
CA LEU A 724 -18.23 1.95 2.89
C LEU A 724 -16.82 2.34 2.44
N ASP A 725 -16.62 2.66 1.16
CA ASP A 725 -15.30 3.09 0.65
C ASP A 725 -14.82 4.38 1.31
N SER A 726 -15.72 5.35 1.54
CA SER A 726 -15.39 6.60 2.23
C SER A 726 -14.93 6.33 3.66
N ILE A 727 -15.57 5.39 4.34
CA ILE A 727 -15.20 4.94 5.70
C ILE A 727 -13.85 4.21 5.67
N VAL A 728 -13.62 3.32 4.70
CA VAL A 728 -12.34 2.61 4.51
C VAL A 728 -11.21 3.61 4.22
N ASP A 729 -11.42 4.60 3.35
CA ASP A 729 -10.43 5.63 3.00
C ASP A 729 -10.01 6.46 4.24
N ARG A 730 -10.88 6.55 5.27
CA ARG A 730 -10.61 7.23 6.55
C ARG A 730 -10.08 6.32 7.65
N LEU A 731 -9.94 5.02 7.38
CA LEU A 731 -9.37 4.01 8.27
C LEU A 731 -8.08 3.44 7.67
N PRO A 732 -7.01 4.26 7.55
CA PRO A 732 -5.75 3.81 6.99
C PRO A 732 -5.18 2.67 7.86
N GLY A 733 -5.03 1.49 7.25
CA GLY A 733 -4.58 0.27 7.93
C GLY A 733 -5.62 -0.86 7.97
N LEU A 734 -6.88 -0.59 7.60
CA LEU A 734 -7.86 -1.66 7.36
C LEU A 734 -7.59 -2.31 5.99
N VAL A 735 -6.64 -3.24 5.94
CA VAL A 735 -6.23 -3.93 4.70
C VAL A 735 -6.84 -5.34 4.65
N PRO A 736 -7.33 -5.82 3.48
CA PRO A 736 -7.72 -7.23 3.29
C PRO A 736 -6.51 -8.17 3.40
N THR A 737 -6.09 -8.47 4.63
CA THR A 737 -4.90 -9.31 4.97
C THR A 737 -5.26 -10.27 6.10
N LYS A 738 -4.27 -10.91 6.75
CA LYS A 738 -4.54 -11.77 7.92
C LYS A 738 -5.15 -11.00 9.10
N GLN A 739 -4.84 -9.72 9.26
CA GLN A 739 -5.41 -8.85 10.29
C GLN A 739 -6.46 -7.93 9.67
N ASN A 740 -7.68 -8.43 9.49
CA ASN A 740 -8.84 -7.65 8.97
C ASN A 740 -9.36 -6.60 9.97
N ARG A 741 -8.49 -5.96 10.77
CA ARG A 741 -8.87 -5.05 11.86
C ARG A 741 -7.87 -3.90 11.98
N VAL A 742 -8.36 -2.72 12.36
CA VAL A 742 -7.55 -1.52 12.63
C VAL A 742 -8.09 -0.74 13.81
N ILE A 743 -7.21 -0.06 14.55
CA ILE A 743 -7.57 0.92 15.58
C ILE A 743 -7.64 2.31 14.95
N PHE A 744 -8.60 3.12 15.36
CA PHE A 744 -8.80 4.47 14.83
C PHE A 744 -7.72 5.39 15.42
N GLY A 745 -6.58 5.53 14.76
CA GLY A 745 -5.49 6.44 15.14
C GLY A 745 -5.32 6.59 16.66
N LYS A 746 -5.52 7.82 17.16
CA LYS A 746 -5.39 8.21 18.57
C LYS A 746 -6.54 7.78 19.50
N THR A 747 -7.21 6.66 19.25
CA THR A 747 -8.40 6.29 20.04
C THR A 747 -8.41 4.81 20.41
N LEU A 748 -9.45 4.42 21.15
CA LEU A 748 -9.73 3.02 21.51
C LEU A 748 -10.75 2.37 20.56
N HIS A 749 -11.27 3.10 19.57
CA HIS A 749 -12.23 2.55 18.61
C HIS A 749 -11.53 1.58 17.66
N ARG A 750 -12.24 0.52 17.28
CA ARG A 750 -11.71 -0.50 16.38
C ARG A 750 -12.65 -0.77 15.23
N ALA A 751 -12.15 -0.79 14.01
CA ALA A 751 -12.88 -1.31 12.85
C ALA A 751 -12.41 -2.73 12.53
N ALA A 752 -13.35 -3.58 12.15
CA ALA A 752 -13.09 -4.90 11.59
C ALA A 752 -13.79 -5.02 10.24
N ALA A 753 -13.05 -5.40 9.20
CA ALA A 753 -13.57 -5.62 7.86
C ALA A 753 -14.23 -6.99 7.75
N VAL A 754 -15.40 -7.00 7.11
CA VAL A 754 -16.05 -8.21 6.58
C VAL A 754 -15.63 -8.32 5.12
N LEU A 755 -15.02 -9.45 4.77
CA LEU A 755 -14.52 -9.69 3.42
C LEU A 755 -15.38 -10.69 2.65
N TYR A 756 -15.59 -10.41 1.36
CA TYR A 756 -16.13 -11.36 0.39
C TYR A 756 -15.23 -11.37 -0.84
N ASN A 757 -14.68 -12.53 -1.21
CA ASN A 757 -13.72 -12.69 -2.32
C ASN A 757 -12.51 -11.72 -2.27
N GLY A 758 -12.08 -11.32 -1.06
CA GLY A 758 -10.97 -10.39 -0.85
C GLY A 758 -11.34 -8.91 -0.90
N GLU A 759 -12.61 -8.57 -1.14
CA GLU A 759 -13.11 -7.19 -1.08
C GLU A 759 -13.83 -6.92 0.23
N VAL A 760 -13.72 -5.70 0.75
CA VAL A 760 -14.44 -5.26 1.96
C VAL A 760 -15.90 -5.04 1.58
N THR A 761 -16.80 -5.83 2.15
CA THR A 761 -18.25 -5.72 1.95
C THR A 761 -19.00 -5.17 3.16
N GLY A 762 -18.32 -5.06 4.29
CA GLY A 762 -18.86 -4.44 5.49
C GLY A 762 -17.79 -4.12 6.53
N ILE A 763 -18.14 -3.30 7.50
CA ILE A 763 -17.29 -2.92 8.63
C ILE A 763 -18.11 -3.04 9.93
N THR A 764 -17.50 -3.65 10.94
CA THR A 764 -17.95 -3.54 12.32
C THR A 764 -17.04 -2.57 13.06
N ILE A 765 -17.57 -1.44 13.52
CA ILE A 765 -16.88 -0.51 14.41
C ILE A 765 -17.26 -0.85 15.85
N ARG A 766 -16.29 -1.22 16.67
CA ARG A 766 -16.46 -1.35 18.12
C ARG A 766 -16.09 -0.03 18.79
N VAL A 767 -17.03 0.50 19.56
CA VAL A 767 -16.88 1.79 20.26
C VAL A 767 -16.02 1.59 21.51
N GLY A 768 -14.80 2.13 21.46
CA GLY A 768 -13.83 2.09 22.55
C GLY A 768 -14.06 3.22 23.54
N ARG A 769 -14.01 2.89 24.83
CA ARG A 769 -14.13 3.87 25.92
C ARG A 769 -13.00 3.70 26.92
N LYS A 770 -12.44 4.83 27.36
CA LYS A 770 -11.60 4.87 28.55
C LYS A 770 -12.52 4.98 29.75
N VAL A 771 -12.42 4.00 30.64
CA VAL A 771 -13.11 3.99 31.94
C VAL A 771 -12.04 4.13 33.01
N SER A 772 -12.17 5.11 33.89
CA SER A 772 -11.24 5.31 35.01
C SER A 772 -11.96 5.16 36.34
N GLY A 773 -11.21 4.74 37.37
CA GLY A 773 -11.73 4.57 38.73
C GLY A 773 -12.17 3.13 39.06
N LEU A 774 -11.85 2.15 38.21
CA LEU A 774 -12.16 0.74 38.44
C LEU A 774 -11.32 0.16 39.58
N LEU A 775 -10.12 0.70 39.79
CA LEU A 775 -9.20 0.24 40.85
C LEU A 775 -9.73 0.45 42.28
N GLN A 776 -10.77 1.26 42.46
CA GLN A 776 -11.47 1.38 43.73
C GLN A 776 -12.01 0.01 44.21
N ALA A 777 -12.44 -0.86 43.28
CA ALA A 777 -12.87 -2.22 43.61
C ALA A 777 -11.71 -3.14 44.05
N PHE A 778 -10.45 -2.81 43.75
CA PHE A 778 -9.28 -3.62 44.10
C PHE A 778 -8.68 -3.25 45.46
N SER A 779 -9.03 -2.06 45.98
CA SER A 779 -8.46 -1.49 47.20
C SER A 779 -8.60 -2.42 48.42
N GLY A 780 -7.49 -2.74 49.08
CA GLY A 780 -7.48 -3.58 50.27
C GLY A 780 -7.62 -5.09 50.03
N LEU A 781 -7.87 -5.54 48.79
CA LEU A 781 -7.95 -6.97 48.43
C LEU A 781 -6.69 -7.47 47.71
N VAL A 782 -6.01 -6.60 46.97
CA VAL A 782 -4.77 -6.94 46.26
C VAL A 782 -3.58 -6.27 46.96
N LYS A 783 -2.59 -7.08 47.33
CA LYS A 783 -1.34 -6.62 47.95
C LYS A 783 -0.33 -6.17 46.88
N PRO A 784 0.55 -5.21 47.17
CA PRO A 784 1.62 -4.81 46.26
C PRO A 784 2.47 -5.99 45.80
N GLY A 785 2.79 -6.05 44.51
CA GLY A 785 3.62 -7.09 43.90
C GLY A 785 2.91 -8.42 43.58
N GLN A 786 1.63 -8.59 43.94
CA GLN A 786 0.89 -9.82 43.60
C GLN A 786 0.60 -9.90 42.09
N SER A 787 0.85 -11.08 41.51
CA SER A 787 0.48 -11.37 40.12
C SER A 787 -1.02 -11.63 40.00
N ILE A 788 -1.68 -11.00 39.03
CA ILE A 788 -3.15 -10.96 38.89
C ILE A 788 -3.58 -11.60 37.58
N LEU A 789 -4.50 -12.57 37.63
CA LEU A 789 -5.17 -13.10 36.45
C LEU A 789 -6.59 -12.52 36.34
N LEU A 790 -6.90 -11.87 35.22
CA LEU A 790 -8.23 -11.37 34.91
C LEU A 790 -8.97 -12.38 34.02
N CYS A 791 -10.05 -12.96 34.54
CA CYS A 791 -10.89 -13.93 33.82
C CYS A 791 -12.28 -13.35 33.55
N GLY A 792 -12.98 -13.92 32.58
CA GLY A 792 -14.38 -13.61 32.29
C GLY A 792 -14.75 -13.78 30.82
N ALA A 793 -16.04 -13.77 30.53
CA ALA A 793 -16.55 -13.84 29.16
C ALA A 793 -16.06 -12.66 28.27
N PRO A 794 -16.19 -12.75 26.94
CA PRO A 794 -15.93 -11.60 26.06
C PRO A 794 -16.77 -10.37 26.46
N ASN A 795 -16.20 -9.17 26.31
CA ASN A 795 -16.84 -7.88 26.59
C ASN A 795 -17.26 -7.58 28.05
N VAL A 796 -16.82 -8.35 29.04
CA VAL A 796 -17.12 -8.07 30.47
C VAL A 796 -16.29 -6.93 31.08
N GLY A 797 -15.23 -6.48 30.41
CA GLY A 797 -14.38 -5.37 30.86
C GLY A 797 -12.93 -5.72 31.21
N LYS A 798 -12.46 -6.95 30.94
CA LYS A 798 -11.08 -7.39 31.24
C LYS A 798 -10.00 -6.42 30.75
N THR A 799 -10.02 -6.10 29.46
CA THR A 799 -9.07 -5.17 28.82
C THR A 799 -9.16 -3.77 29.43
N THR A 800 -10.35 -3.35 29.85
CA THR A 800 -10.56 -2.06 30.50
C THR A 800 -9.93 -2.01 31.89
N THR A 801 -10.12 -3.07 32.68
CA THR A 801 -9.47 -3.22 33.98
C THR A 801 -7.95 -3.34 33.84
N LEU A 802 -7.45 -4.09 32.85
CA LEU A 802 -6.01 -4.22 32.56
C LEU A 802 -5.38 -2.85 32.23
N ARG A 803 -6.09 -2.03 31.45
CA ARG A 803 -5.66 -0.68 31.09
C ARG A 803 -5.56 0.22 32.32
N ASP A 804 -6.57 0.24 33.18
CA ASP A 804 -6.57 1.05 34.41
C ASP A 804 -5.45 0.59 35.37
N LEU A 805 -5.26 -0.72 35.52
CA LEU A 805 -4.14 -1.30 36.27
C LEU A 805 -2.77 -0.89 35.70
N SER A 806 -2.60 -0.96 34.38
CA SER A 806 -1.34 -0.61 33.71
C SER A 806 -1.02 0.88 33.86
N LEU A 807 -2.04 1.74 33.74
CA LEU A 807 -1.91 3.18 33.95
C LEU A 807 -1.47 3.50 35.37
N TYR A 808 -2.04 2.84 36.38
CA TYR A 808 -1.68 3.05 37.78
C TYR A 808 -0.28 2.50 38.10
N LEU A 809 0.00 1.25 37.73
CA LEU A 809 1.23 0.55 38.12
C LEU A 809 2.48 1.09 37.41
N SER A 810 2.34 1.57 36.18
CA SER A 810 3.47 2.12 35.41
C SER A 810 4.07 3.39 36.02
N GLN A 811 3.32 4.12 36.84
CA GLN A 811 3.78 5.38 37.45
C GLN A 811 5.00 5.19 38.36
N GLN A 812 5.11 4.01 38.97
CA GLN A 812 6.17 3.70 39.94
C GLN A 812 7.05 2.51 39.54
N ASN A 813 6.70 1.79 38.46
CA ASN A 813 7.37 0.55 38.07
C ASN A 813 7.69 0.53 36.56
N CYS A 814 8.76 -0.17 36.18
CA CYS A 814 9.07 -0.47 34.79
C CYS A 814 8.11 -1.56 34.27
N LEU A 815 6.95 -1.12 33.77
CA LEU A 815 5.91 -2.00 33.22
C LEU A 815 6.12 -2.21 31.72
N CYS A 816 6.21 -3.47 31.30
CA CYS A 816 6.14 -3.87 29.90
C CYS A 816 4.77 -4.48 29.58
N LEU A 817 4.04 -3.88 28.64
CA LEU A 817 2.71 -4.32 28.23
C LEU A 817 2.80 -5.01 26.87
N ILE A 818 2.29 -6.23 26.76
CA ILE A 818 2.13 -6.96 25.51
C ILE A 818 0.68 -6.77 25.06
N ASP A 819 0.47 -6.07 23.94
CA ASP A 819 -0.86 -5.69 23.43
C ASP A 819 -0.96 -6.12 21.96
N THR A 820 -1.43 -7.34 21.75
CA THR A 820 -1.54 -8.01 20.44
C THR A 820 -2.61 -7.39 19.55
N SER A 821 -3.78 -7.08 20.12
CA SER A 821 -4.93 -6.59 19.35
C SER A 821 -5.00 -5.07 19.25
N GLY A 822 -4.14 -4.38 20.01
CA GLY A 822 -4.16 -2.93 20.15
C GLY A 822 -5.32 -2.37 20.94
N GLU A 823 -6.04 -3.23 21.65
CA GLU A 823 -7.19 -2.82 22.44
C GLU A 823 -6.77 -2.13 23.73
N VAL A 824 -5.61 -2.42 24.31
CA VAL A 824 -5.21 -1.85 25.62
C VAL A 824 -4.72 -0.42 25.47
N CYS A 825 -3.73 -0.16 24.60
CA CYS A 825 -3.09 1.16 24.54
C CYS A 825 -3.53 2.04 23.36
N GLY A 826 -4.36 1.52 22.45
CA GLY A 826 -4.63 2.17 21.16
C GLY A 826 -3.37 2.24 20.28
N ASP A 827 -3.21 3.33 19.53
CA ASP A 827 -2.01 3.60 18.73
C ASP A 827 -0.85 4.20 19.55
N ALA A 828 0.35 4.22 18.96
CA ALA A 828 1.60 4.66 19.58
C ALA A 828 1.54 6.08 20.15
N GLU A 829 0.82 6.99 19.50
CA GLU A 829 0.71 8.39 19.94
C GLU A 829 -0.14 8.57 21.21
N THR A 830 -1.10 7.69 21.48
CA THR A 830 -2.00 7.76 22.66
C THR A 830 -1.65 6.82 23.79
N ARG A 831 -0.62 5.99 23.59
CA ARG A 831 -0.11 5.06 24.59
C ARG A 831 0.02 5.67 25.99
N LYS A 832 0.58 6.88 26.09
CA LYS A 832 0.79 7.56 27.39
C LYS A 832 -0.51 7.94 28.09
N GLU A 833 -1.56 8.27 27.34
CA GLU A 833 -2.85 8.66 27.91
C GLU A 833 -3.59 7.47 28.53
N TYR A 834 -3.45 6.28 27.94
CA TYR A 834 -4.17 5.08 28.33
C TYR A 834 -3.38 4.16 29.26
N THR A 835 -2.05 4.14 29.14
CA THR A 835 -1.20 3.18 29.86
C THR A 835 -0.02 3.82 30.59
N GLY A 836 0.03 5.16 30.65
CA GLY A 836 1.06 5.89 31.41
C GLY A 836 2.46 5.71 30.82
N THR A 837 3.42 5.35 31.67
CA THR A 837 4.85 5.17 31.31
C THR A 837 5.18 3.76 30.85
N SER A 838 4.16 2.91 30.63
CA SER A 838 4.31 1.53 30.15
C SER A 838 5.07 1.45 28.82
N ARG A 839 6.00 0.50 28.72
CA ARG A 839 6.64 0.11 27.46
C ARG A 839 5.75 -0.90 26.76
N VAL A 840 5.10 -0.51 25.66
CA VAL A 840 4.18 -1.43 24.96
C VAL A 840 4.85 -2.10 23.78
N PHE A 841 4.74 -3.42 23.75
CA PHE A 841 5.18 -4.31 22.70
C PHE A 841 3.95 -4.84 21.95
N ARG A 842 4.00 -4.76 20.63
CA ARG A 842 2.97 -5.31 19.75
C ARG A 842 3.67 -6.26 18.77
N PRO A 843 3.40 -7.58 18.84
CA PRO A 843 3.96 -8.50 17.85
C PRO A 843 3.39 -8.17 16.46
N GLU A 844 4.23 -8.30 15.41
CA GLU A 844 3.80 -8.13 14.02
C GLU A 844 2.78 -9.21 13.61
N ASP A 845 2.99 -10.43 14.11
CA ASP A 845 2.09 -11.59 13.96
C ASP A 845 1.62 -12.04 15.36
N PRO A 846 0.30 -12.05 15.66
CA PRO A 846 -0.22 -12.50 16.96
C PRO A 846 0.21 -13.92 17.31
N ASP A 847 0.41 -14.80 16.32
CA ASP A 847 0.89 -16.16 16.53
C ASP A 847 2.35 -16.21 17.06
N GLN A 848 3.08 -15.08 17.00
CA GLN A 848 4.45 -14.92 17.49
C GLN A 848 4.53 -14.15 18.82
N GLN A 849 3.41 -13.97 19.54
CA GLN A 849 3.38 -13.28 20.84
C GLN A 849 4.38 -13.87 21.85
N TYR A 850 4.56 -15.19 21.87
CA TYR A 850 5.53 -15.86 22.76
C TYR A 850 6.98 -15.39 22.54
N THR A 851 7.38 -15.13 21.29
CA THR A 851 8.72 -14.63 20.95
C THR A 851 8.91 -13.22 21.49
N THR A 852 7.91 -12.36 21.30
CA THR A 852 7.91 -11.00 21.84
C THR A 852 7.97 -10.98 23.37
N LEU A 853 7.26 -11.88 24.05
CA LEU A 853 7.37 -12.05 25.49
C LEU A 853 8.80 -12.39 25.92
N VAL A 854 9.44 -13.36 25.26
CA VAL A 854 10.83 -13.76 25.56
C VAL A 854 11.81 -12.60 25.36
N ASP A 855 11.69 -11.88 24.24
CA ASP A 855 12.57 -10.75 23.91
C ASP A 855 12.38 -9.58 24.88
N CYS A 856 11.14 -9.33 25.27
CA CYS A 856 10.80 -8.33 26.29
C CYS A 856 11.54 -8.61 27.60
N ILE A 857 11.43 -9.84 28.10
CA ILE A 857 12.07 -10.27 29.36
C ILE A 857 13.59 -10.17 29.26
N ARG A 858 14.18 -10.62 28.14
CA ARG A 858 15.64 -10.65 27.95
C ARG A 858 16.26 -9.25 27.84
N SER A 859 15.56 -8.33 27.19
CA SER A 859 16.17 -7.07 26.76
C SER A 859 15.78 -5.88 27.64
N HIS A 860 14.68 -5.96 28.38
CA HIS A 860 14.12 -4.78 29.06
C HIS A 860 14.07 -4.87 30.59
N SER A 861 14.35 -6.04 31.18
CA SER A 861 14.36 -6.26 32.64
C SER A 861 13.15 -5.62 33.36
N PRO A 862 11.91 -6.00 32.99
CA PRO A 862 10.71 -5.38 33.55
C PRO A 862 10.50 -5.75 35.03
N ASP A 863 9.94 -4.81 35.80
CA ASP A 863 9.41 -5.08 37.13
C ASP A 863 8.05 -5.78 37.03
N ILE A 864 7.26 -5.38 36.02
CA ILE A 864 5.90 -5.86 35.78
C ILE A 864 5.73 -6.20 34.29
N ILE A 865 5.13 -7.34 34.00
CA ILE A 865 4.66 -7.70 32.65
C ILE A 865 3.13 -7.74 32.66
N ALA A 866 2.51 -6.94 31.81
CA ALA A 866 1.08 -6.96 31.55
C ALA A 866 0.80 -7.61 30.18
N ILE A 867 -0.16 -8.51 30.09
CA ILE A 867 -0.47 -9.28 28.88
C ILE A 867 -1.97 -9.15 28.59
N ASP A 868 -2.31 -8.67 27.41
CA ASP A 868 -3.71 -8.48 26.98
C ASP A 868 -4.49 -9.79 26.96
N GLU A 869 -3.89 -10.87 26.45
CA GLU A 869 -4.53 -12.17 26.33
C GLU A 869 -3.51 -13.32 26.34
N LEU A 870 -3.80 -14.39 27.10
CA LEU A 870 -3.06 -15.65 27.08
C LEU A 870 -3.89 -16.75 26.41
N ASN A 871 -3.33 -17.37 25.38
CA ASN A 871 -4.02 -18.34 24.54
C ASN A 871 -3.21 -19.62 24.29
N THR A 872 -1.88 -19.53 24.16
CA THR A 872 -1.05 -20.67 23.71
C THR A 872 -0.26 -21.32 24.83
N LYS A 873 0.13 -22.58 24.60
CA LYS A 873 0.98 -23.33 25.54
C LYS A 873 2.34 -22.65 25.74
N GLN A 874 2.90 -22.10 24.67
CA GLN A 874 4.19 -21.41 24.68
C GLN A 874 4.13 -20.14 25.53
N GLU A 875 3.07 -19.33 25.39
CA GLU A 875 2.87 -18.13 26.23
C GLU A 875 2.78 -18.48 27.71
N VAL A 876 2.01 -19.52 28.05
CA VAL A 876 1.87 -20.00 29.43
C VAL A 876 3.21 -20.48 29.98
N GLU A 877 3.99 -21.23 29.19
CA GLU A 877 5.33 -21.68 29.59
C GLU A 877 6.29 -20.50 29.82
N VAL A 878 6.25 -19.46 28.97
CA VAL A 878 7.01 -18.24 29.20
C VAL A 878 6.58 -17.57 30.51
N CYS A 879 5.28 -17.43 30.76
CA CYS A 879 4.77 -16.86 32.01
C CYS A 879 5.20 -17.66 33.26
N GLN A 880 5.29 -19.00 33.15
CA GLN A 880 5.85 -19.82 34.23
C GLN A 880 7.31 -19.45 34.51
N THR A 881 8.12 -19.22 33.48
CA THR A 881 9.51 -18.76 33.67
C THR A 881 9.60 -17.34 34.25
N VAL A 882 8.66 -16.46 33.91
CA VAL A 882 8.55 -15.09 34.46
C VAL A 882 8.24 -15.14 35.95
N ALA A 883 7.27 -15.97 36.35
CA ALA A 883 6.91 -16.16 37.75
C ALA A 883 8.09 -16.67 38.61
N MET A 884 8.98 -17.47 38.03
CA MET A 884 10.21 -17.93 38.71
C MET A 884 11.28 -16.85 38.87
N ARG A 885 11.18 -15.72 38.15
CA ARG A 885 12.12 -14.60 38.17
C ARG A 885 11.67 -13.42 39.02
N SER A 886 10.62 -13.60 39.83
CA SER A 886 10.05 -12.55 40.71
C SER A 886 9.56 -11.30 39.96
N ILE A 887 9.20 -11.43 38.69
CA ILE A 887 8.57 -10.37 37.90
C ILE A 887 7.06 -10.47 38.11
N GLN A 888 6.41 -9.38 38.51
CA GLN A 888 4.96 -9.34 38.70
C GLN A 888 4.26 -9.53 37.34
N THR A 889 3.32 -10.45 37.24
CA THR A 889 2.60 -10.73 35.99
C THR A 889 1.12 -10.38 36.13
N ILE A 890 0.58 -9.64 35.16
CA ILE A 890 -0.85 -9.34 35.04
C ILE A 890 -1.29 -9.81 33.67
N ALA A 891 -2.30 -10.68 33.59
CA ALA A 891 -2.75 -11.19 32.31
C ALA A 891 -4.27 -11.33 32.24
N CYS A 892 -4.85 -11.28 31.04
CA CYS A 892 -6.23 -11.68 30.83
C CYS A 892 -6.34 -13.03 30.12
N VAL A 893 -7.46 -13.72 30.36
CA VAL A 893 -7.86 -14.95 29.67
C VAL A 893 -9.34 -14.86 29.30
N HIS A 894 -9.73 -15.45 28.17
CA HIS A 894 -11.15 -15.63 27.83
C HIS A 894 -11.75 -16.83 28.55
N GLY A 895 -12.95 -16.60 29.09
CA GLY A 895 -13.69 -17.58 29.87
C GLY A 895 -13.66 -17.25 31.35
N ASP A 896 -14.71 -17.66 32.05
CA ASP A 896 -14.73 -17.59 33.52
C ASP A 896 -13.67 -18.56 34.10
N ILE A 897 -13.36 -18.46 35.39
CA ILE A 897 -12.36 -19.31 36.04
C ILE A 897 -12.62 -20.81 35.85
N GLU A 898 -13.89 -21.22 35.72
CA GLU A 898 -14.29 -22.59 35.38
C GLU A 898 -13.75 -23.00 34.00
N ASP A 899 -13.90 -22.14 33.00
CA ASP A 899 -13.40 -22.40 31.65
C ASP A 899 -11.88 -22.52 31.65
N VAL A 900 -11.18 -21.68 32.42
CA VAL A 900 -9.72 -21.74 32.57
C VAL A 900 -9.28 -23.04 33.24
N LEU A 901 -10.03 -23.50 34.27
CA LEU A 901 -9.75 -24.72 35.00
C LEU A 901 -9.84 -25.97 34.12
N TYR A 902 -10.80 -26.01 33.19
CA TYR A 902 -11.00 -27.15 32.28
C TYR A 902 -10.25 -27.03 30.96
N ASN A 903 -9.68 -25.86 30.65
CA ASN A 903 -8.87 -25.69 29.46
C ASN A 903 -7.50 -26.40 29.63
N PRO A 904 -7.16 -27.40 28.79
CA PRO A 904 -5.95 -28.21 28.96
C PRO A 904 -4.64 -27.42 28.76
N VAL A 905 -4.70 -26.25 28.14
CA VAL A 905 -3.56 -25.34 27.97
C VAL A 905 -3.52 -24.35 29.12
N LEU A 906 -4.63 -23.66 29.38
CA LEU A 906 -4.67 -22.54 30.30
C LEU A 906 -4.74 -22.97 31.77
N ASN A 907 -5.21 -24.17 32.12
CA ASN A 907 -5.27 -24.61 33.52
C ASN A 907 -3.90 -24.60 34.22
N LYS A 908 -2.81 -24.64 33.46
CA LYS A 908 -1.43 -24.51 33.94
C LYS A 908 -1.16 -23.17 34.60
N VAL A 909 -1.87 -22.10 34.23
CA VAL A 909 -1.76 -20.81 34.91
C VAL A 909 -2.25 -20.88 36.37
N LEU A 910 -3.17 -21.80 36.63
CA LEU A 910 -3.73 -22.11 37.96
C LEU A 910 -2.94 -23.22 38.68
N GLY A 911 -1.79 -23.65 38.14
CA GLY A 911 -0.94 -24.72 38.69
C GLY A 911 -1.12 -26.09 38.04
N GLY A 912 -2.04 -26.21 37.07
CA GLY A 912 -2.29 -27.42 36.28
C GLY A 912 -2.81 -28.58 37.12
N SER A 913 -4.10 -28.90 36.99
CA SER A 913 -4.73 -30.03 37.67
C SER A 913 -4.95 -31.18 36.68
N THR A 914 -4.62 -32.41 37.09
CA THR A 914 -4.88 -33.63 36.30
C THR A 914 -5.72 -34.59 37.12
N LYS A 915 -6.62 -35.38 36.51
CA LYS A 915 -7.33 -36.45 37.23
C LYS A 915 -6.38 -37.64 37.40
N ALA A 916 -6.06 -38.00 38.63
CA ALA A 916 -5.30 -39.20 38.94
C ALA A 916 -6.17 -40.18 39.73
N LEU A 917 -6.22 -41.43 39.27
CA LEU A 917 -6.78 -42.53 40.05
C LEU A 917 -5.75 -42.97 41.08
N VAL A 918 -6.14 -42.91 42.34
CA VAL A 918 -5.34 -43.25 43.49
C VAL A 918 -5.77 -44.61 43.99
N SER A 919 -4.81 -45.45 44.40
CA SER A 919 -5.08 -46.75 44.98
C SER A 919 -5.88 -46.63 46.28
N ASP A 920 -6.57 -47.69 46.68
CA ASP A 920 -7.39 -47.72 47.91
C ASP A 920 -6.64 -47.33 49.18
N THR A 921 -5.33 -47.54 49.21
CA THR A 921 -4.45 -47.17 50.32
C THR A 921 -4.12 -45.68 50.42
N ASN A 922 -4.26 -44.94 49.30
CA ASN A 922 -3.87 -43.53 49.20
C ASN A 922 -5.10 -42.62 48.97
N ALA A 923 -6.32 -43.19 48.97
CA ALA A 923 -7.56 -42.45 48.86
C ALA A 923 -7.81 -41.62 50.13
N VAL A 924 -7.94 -40.31 49.97
CA VAL A 924 -8.34 -39.39 51.05
C VAL A 924 -9.87 -39.28 51.03
N ASP A 925 -10.52 -39.43 52.19
CA ASP A 925 -11.99 -39.42 52.35
C ASP A 925 -12.76 -40.44 51.48
N GLY A 926 -12.17 -41.60 51.19
CA GLY A 926 -12.80 -42.68 50.40
C GLY A 926 -12.94 -42.39 48.90
N ARG A 927 -12.37 -41.27 48.42
CA ARG A 927 -12.37 -40.89 47.00
C ARG A 927 -11.12 -41.45 46.32
N LYS A 928 -11.30 -42.36 45.35
CA LYS A 928 -10.20 -42.92 44.53
C LYS A 928 -9.71 -41.98 43.43
N VAL A 929 -10.29 -40.79 43.29
CA VAL A 929 -9.88 -39.80 42.28
C VAL A 929 -9.37 -38.57 43.01
N VAL A 930 -8.10 -38.23 42.81
CA VAL A 930 -7.52 -36.98 43.31
C VAL A 930 -7.05 -36.14 42.14
N HIS A 931 -6.89 -34.84 42.39
CA HIS A 931 -6.44 -33.88 41.39
C HIS A 931 -5.06 -33.32 41.75
N PRO A 932 -3.96 -34.08 41.59
CA PRO A 932 -2.64 -33.58 41.93
C PRO A 932 -2.27 -32.43 41.00
N ARG A 933 -1.60 -31.42 41.58
CA ARG A 933 -1.10 -30.26 40.84
C ARG A 933 0.23 -30.58 40.19
N THR A 934 0.43 -30.05 38.99
CA THR A 934 1.69 -30.19 38.25
C THR A 934 2.73 -29.14 38.65
N THR A 935 2.32 -27.93 39.01
CA THR A 935 3.19 -26.81 39.37
C THR A 935 2.53 -25.88 40.39
N ARG A 936 3.28 -24.91 40.92
CA ARG A 936 2.71 -23.76 41.65
C ARG A 936 1.88 -22.89 40.68
N PRO A 937 0.77 -22.27 41.10
CA PRO A 937 0.06 -21.27 40.31
C PRO A 937 0.99 -20.11 39.90
N ILE A 938 0.82 -19.60 38.68
CA ILE A 938 1.57 -18.45 38.16
C ILE A 938 1.11 -17.16 38.84
N PHE A 939 -0.20 -17.08 39.09
CA PHE A 939 -0.86 -15.90 39.63
C PHE A 939 -1.20 -16.09 41.11
N ASP A 940 -1.07 -15.02 41.89
CA ASP A 940 -1.37 -15.02 43.33
C ASP A 940 -2.86 -14.83 43.60
N ILE A 941 -3.55 -14.12 42.70
CA ILE A 941 -4.98 -13.83 42.78
C ILE A 941 -5.62 -13.95 41.40
N VAL A 942 -6.84 -14.51 41.37
CA VAL A 942 -7.70 -14.54 40.18
C VAL A 942 -8.87 -13.61 40.43
N VAL A 943 -9.15 -12.75 39.46
CA VAL A 943 -10.28 -11.84 39.47
C VAL A 943 -11.19 -12.21 38.32
N ASN A 944 -12.32 -12.84 38.64
CA ASN A 944 -13.33 -13.18 37.65
C ASN A 944 -14.28 -11.98 37.48
N ILE A 945 -14.29 -11.40 36.28
CA ILE A 945 -15.06 -10.20 35.97
C ILE A 945 -16.37 -10.59 35.31
N LYS A 946 -17.47 -10.04 35.81
CA LYS A 946 -18.80 -10.16 35.23
C LYS A 946 -19.39 -8.79 34.95
N ARG A 947 -20.28 -8.73 33.96
CA ARG A 947 -21.07 -7.54 33.66
C ARG A 947 -22.48 -7.75 34.21
N THR A 948 -22.93 -6.90 35.12
CA THR A 948 -24.30 -6.87 35.62
C THR A 948 -25.04 -5.61 35.12
N PRO A 949 -26.37 -5.54 35.26
CA PRO A 949 -27.12 -4.32 34.96
C PRO A 949 -26.67 -3.10 35.78
N GLU A 950 -26.20 -3.31 37.00
CA GLU A 950 -25.75 -2.26 37.91
C GLU A 950 -24.34 -1.75 37.57
N GLY A 951 -23.48 -2.63 37.02
CA GLY A 951 -22.13 -2.27 36.59
C GLY A 951 -21.17 -3.46 36.54
N PRO A 952 -19.85 -3.23 36.56
CA PRO A 952 -18.86 -4.31 36.62
C PRO A 952 -18.83 -4.95 38.01
N GLU A 953 -18.90 -6.28 38.03
CA GLU A 953 -18.76 -7.13 39.21
C GLU A 953 -17.42 -7.87 39.16
N TYR A 954 -16.66 -7.80 40.26
CA TYR A 954 -15.35 -8.40 40.42
C TYR A 954 -15.40 -9.47 41.52
N MET A 955 -15.12 -10.72 41.16
CA MET A 955 -15.04 -11.84 42.10
C MET A 955 -13.58 -12.15 42.38
N PHE A 956 -13.11 -11.86 43.59
CA PHE A 956 -11.73 -12.05 44.01
C PHE A 956 -11.55 -13.43 44.65
N ILE A 957 -10.61 -14.19 44.09
CA ILE A 957 -10.26 -15.53 44.54
C ILE A 957 -8.76 -15.50 44.85
N ASP A 958 -8.42 -15.51 46.12
CA ASP A 958 -7.05 -15.66 46.62
C ASP A 958 -6.74 -17.15 46.87
N ASP A 959 -5.58 -17.46 47.47
CA ASP A 959 -5.13 -18.82 47.80
C ASP A 959 -5.51 -19.86 46.73
N ILE A 960 -5.12 -19.57 45.48
CA ILE A 960 -5.48 -20.34 44.28
C ILE A 960 -5.23 -21.83 44.49
N SER A 961 -4.17 -22.15 45.23
CA SER A 961 -3.78 -23.51 45.60
C SER A 961 -4.89 -24.32 46.27
N ASN A 962 -5.53 -23.74 47.29
CA ASN A 962 -6.59 -24.41 48.05
C ASN A 962 -7.94 -24.27 47.36
N ASN A 963 -8.25 -23.08 46.85
CA ASN A 963 -9.55 -22.80 46.23
C ASN A 963 -9.76 -23.62 44.94
N ILE A 964 -8.73 -23.85 44.11
CA ILE A 964 -8.87 -24.70 42.92
C ILE A 964 -9.14 -26.17 43.29
N ARG A 965 -8.52 -26.68 44.36
CA ARG A 965 -8.83 -28.03 44.86
C ARG A 965 -10.30 -28.11 45.27
N ASP A 966 -10.76 -27.13 46.05
CA ASP A 966 -12.13 -27.12 46.57
C ASP A 966 -13.15 -27.00 45.42
N MET A 967 -12.87 -26.21 44.37
CA MET A 967 -13.67 -26.15 43.14
C MET A 967 -13.76 -27.51 42.42
N LEU A 968 -12.64 -28.22 42.24
CA LEU A 968 -12.61 -29.54 41.59
C LEU A 968 -13.36 -30.61 42.40
N GLU A 969 -13.36 -30.46 43.72
CA GLU A 969 -14.08 -31.33 44.65
C GLU A 969 -15.56 -30.97 44.82
N GLY A 970 -16.05 -29.92 44.12
CA GLY A 970 -17.42 -29.42 44.21
C GLY A 970 -17.76 -28.76 45.55
N LYS A 971 -16.75 -28.35 46.32
CA LYS A 971 -16.92 -27.61 47.57
C LYS A 971 -17.12 -26.11 47.27
N PRO A 972 -17.86 -25.38 48.14
CA PRO A 972 -17.97 -23.94 48.00
C PRO A 972 -16.61 -23.28 48.25
N VAL A 973 -16.30 -22.23 47.48
CA VAL A 973 -15.16 -21.34 47.71
C VAL A 973 -15.68 -20.03 48.28
N GLN A 974 -15.05 -19.55 49.34
CA GLN A 974 -15.38 -18.25 49.92
C GLN A 974 -14.85 -17.16 48.99
N THR A 975 -15.75 -16.42 48.35
CA THR A 975 -15.40 -15.41 47.35
C THR A 975 -15.84 -14.03 47.82
N ILE A 976 -14.94 -13.05 47.70
CA ILE A 976 -15.27 -11.63 47.90
C ILE A 976 -15.72 -11.08 46.56
N ILE A 977 -16.94 -10.54 46.53
CA ILE A 977 -17.56 -9.99 45.32
C ILE A 977 -17.74 -8.50 45.52
N ARG A 978 -17.23 -7.71 44.59
CA ARG A 978 -17.38 -6.26 44.59
C ARG A 978 -18.05 -5.78 43.31
N THR A 979 -19.14 -5.03 43.47
CA THR A 979 -19.90 -4.46 42.35
C THR A 979 -19.85 -2.94 42.44
N ILE A 980 -19.40 -2.30 41.35
CA ILE A 980 -19.45 -0.85 41.21
C ILE A 980 -20.81 -0.49 40.60
N ALA A 981 -21.65 0.21 41.35
CA ALA A 981 -22.98 0.64 40.92
C ALA A 981 -23.10 2.17 41.07
N GLY A 982 -22.93 2.90 39.98
CA GLY A 982 -22.92 4.37 40.00
C GLY A 982 -21.79 4.94 40.85
N ASN A 983 -22.13 5.54 41.98
CA ASN A 983 -21.21 6.11 42.98
C ASN A 983 -21.06 5.23 44.24
N GLU A 984 -21.41 3.95 44.14
CA GLU A 984 -21.42 3.02 45.26
C GLU A 984 -20.60 1.76 44.94
N LEU A 985 -19.81 1.32 45.91
CA LEU A 985 -19.13 0.03 45.90
C LEU A 985 -19.83 -0.91 46.87
N TRP A 986 -20.39 -1.99 46.34
CA TRP A 986 -21.05 -3.03 47.12
C TRP A 986 -20.10 -4.20 47.28
N GLU A 987 -19.73 -4.56 48.51
CA GLU A 987 -18.96 -5.76 48.82
C GLU A 987 -19.88 -6.81 49.45
N THR A 988 -19.83 -8.03 48.92
CA THR A 988 -20.50 -9.21 49.47
C THR A 988 -19.49 -10.32 49.64
N ARG A 989 -19.47 -10.96 50.82
CA ARG A 989 -18.74 -12.22 51.03
C ARG A 989 -19.72 -13.38 51.00
N LYS A 990 -19.52 -14.34 50.09
CA LYS A 990 -20.39 -15.51 49.98
C LYS A 990 -19.64 -16.75 49.53
N ASP A 991 -20.17 -17.89 49.93
CA ASP A 991 -19.76 -19.21 49.45
C ASP A 991 -20.29 -19.40 48.02
N VAL A 992 -19.39 -19.52 47.05
CA VAL A 992 -19.71 -19.71 45.64
C VAL A 992 -19.38 -21.14 45.23
N PHE A 993 -20.37 -21.82 44.66
CA PHE A 993 -20.17 -23.10 44.00
C PHE A 993 -19.80 -22.87 42.54
N TYR A 994 -18.66 -23.42 42.13
CA TYR A 994 -18.21 -23.41 40.75
C TYR A 994 -18.61 -24.74 40.10
N ARG A 995 -19.16 -24.71 38.88
CA ARG A 995 -19.70 -25.88 38.20
C ARG A 995 -18.57 -26.86 37.84
N CYS A 996 -18.76 -28.13 38.21
CA CYS A 996 -17.90 -29.23 37.80
C CYS A 996 -18.64 -30.10 36.77
N ASP A 997 -17.94 -30.58 35.73
CA ASP A 997 -18.54 -31.42 34.67
C ASP A 997 -19.23 -32.69 35.19
N ALA A 998 -18.95 -33.10 36.44
CA ALA A 998 -19.70 -34.16 37.13
C ALA A 998 -21.20 -33.84 37.33
N MET A 999 -21.61 -32.57 37.31
CA MET A 999 -23.01 -32.14 37.46
C MET A 999 -23.77 -31.95 36.13
N LYS A 1000 -23.10 -32.04 34.96
CA LYS A 1000 -23.79 -31.88 33.66
C LYS A 1000 -24.62 -33.11 33.26
N ASN A 1001 -24.42 -34.26 33.91
CA ASN A 1001 -25.13 -35.50 33.59
C ASN A 1001 -26.36 -35.78 34.49
N GLU A 1002 -26.71 -34.88 35.41
CA GLU A 1002 -27.86 -35.05 36.32
C GLU A 1002 -28.90 -33.91 36.25
N GLN A 1003 -28.95 -33.13 35.16
CA GLN A 1003 -30.07 -32.22 34.87
C GLN A 1003 -30.81 -32.60 33.59
#